data_AF-A0A1E7FEM8-F1
#
_entry.id   AF-A0A1E7FEM8-F1
#
_cell.length_a   1.000
_cell.length_b   1.000
_cell.length_c   1.000
_cell.angle_alpha   90.00
_cell.angle_beta   90.00
_cell.angle_gamma   90.00
#
_symmetry.space_group_name_H-M   'P 1'
#
loop_
_entity.id
_entity.type
_entity.pdbx_description
1 polymer ?
#
loop_
_entity_poly.entity_id
_entity_poly.type
_entity_poly.pdbx_seq_one_letter_code
_entity_poly.pdbx_strand_id
1 'polypeptide(L)'
;MMTNNNPIVRGTIAWCLRIRTLADALPPMLQPVVANGKMSVFFFMGGQLVLFLAWLPFWLISFVVSELGLYLLFVCTIFVVGRAIIRMIAFPGSSSRISKEIEKEFAKYSVRIITSSAESIIDLAAAVHGTHGGSEYEIPSLWKRVKSYRDRVLGVYLEVLHYTLQDCPESGSSSPSDLNKYGNNNLKGDVGNLTGLTAGAKEDGRALVNKLESVLAQLGTLEDQAKSILETGGSPPDSARNVANSLMTAATELKNFVESLKPLAAGDASISNDGSDSENFTVDEVHRRFEEEQNSSGSIMDTIRMGLASIMPMIDPPPHASIFGFDVLRGCVLSRYHGARQIWVQRPGGGMIDCLHIPAKPIALSPVSASATNGIVAPRNSKAVLYCNPNAGLIEVATGMSLAGGNVETDGVVNDNCWADFYTNLGFDIYLFNYAGFGRSYGGGFFGMCKRANDDEIYVLGAWGRIKRIFHGVFCGFNPTPDTLRADGFAVSSHIISQMGVESLIIHGESIGGVAASGTARKCTENSHLKDKVSLLICDRTFCNLEAVAQRLVGGWSGYAIRMLAPFWSTDVVGDFLAATCPKIVANDAADAIIADSSSLKSGISFWKEIKRGSSSTKGIGWIMDAPLHYRMADWENVCVSDSRYVPPPRVTGMTAPEWPADKHISIEEGFHFAACAKRIGKLASSEKKRLAVMMSFGMNDTETGVVDSCQAPIYLVWKYLGCCEGLCGSALGITVKGGFDTTVSWLSSLLTFGGQTVVEAMEHRHKWSDEEAYSKFHQLGQTEESDFDCRPPGYETQESETVVHPKPIPEVLKALKKIIEDNPNDELLNSVSHEVTFVIGTLEYVMSRLSTPTTLEASWKSRHLNANGLMAEGSFMNLHCGHNNPFSDGERKRLKAVLLQLTQIPPTSVA
;
A
#
# COMPACT_ATOMS: atom_id res chain seq x y z
N MET A 1 -6.03 88.68 32.38
CA MET A 1 -6.56 89.45 33.53
C MET A 1 -7.16 88.46 34.53
N MET A 2 -6.61 88.49 35.76
CA MET A 2 -7.12 87.94 37.04
C MET A 2 -7.43 86.43 37.19
N THR A 3 -6.41 85.57 37.21
CA THR A 3 -6.34 84.29 37.98
C THR A 3 -4.91 83.72 38.06
N ASN A 4 -3.87 84.57 38.05
CA ASN A 4 -2.53 84.14 37.60
C ASN A 4 -1.45 83.92 38.68
N ASN A 5 -1.77 83.51 39.91
CA ASN A 5 -0.74 83.26 40.95
C ASN A 5 -1.08 82.15 41.97
N ASN A 6 -1.92 81.16 41.64
CA ASN A 6 -2.10 80.00 42.52
C ASN A 6 -1.11 78.87 42.13
N PRO A 7 -0.06 78.61 42.94
CA PRO A 7 0.94 77.59 42.63
C PRO A 7 0.35 76.18 42.55
N ILE A 8 -0.77 75.93 43.24
CA ILE A 8 -1.48 74.64 43.18
C ILE A 8 -2.10 74.45 41.80
N VAL A 9 -2.77 75.47 41.25
CA VAL A 9 -3.37 75.39 39.90
C VAL A 9 -2.30 75.21 38.83
N ARG A 10 -1.15 75.89 38.97
CA ARG A 10 0.01 75.67 38.09
C ARG A 10 0.59 74.27 38.22
N GLY A 11 0.72 73.75 39.43
CA GLY A 11 1.19 72.38 39.71
C GLY A 11 0.26 71.32 39.11
N THR A 12 -1.05 71.48 39.27
CA THR A 12 -2.05 70.55 38.72
C THR A 12 -2.10 70.61 37.20
N ILE A 13 -2.05 71.80 36.59
CA ILE A 13 -2.01 71.92 35.12
C ILE A 13 -0.70 71.32 34.58
N ALA A 14 0.45 71.58 35.21
CA ALA A 14 1.72 71.00 34.79
C ALA A 14 1.77 69.47 34.97
N TRP A 15 1.12 68.94 36.01
CA TRP A 15 0.96 67.50 36.22
C TRP A 15 0.04 66.89 35.17
N CYS A 16 -1.14 67.47 34.90
CA CYS A 16 -2.06 67.01 33.87
C CYS A 16 -1.42 67.05 32.46
N LEU A 17 -0.61 68.06 32.14
CA LEU A 17 0.13 68.16 30.88
C LEU A 17 1.31 67.17 30.78
N ARG A 18 1.72 66.53 31.88
CA ARG A 18 2.76 65.48 31.91
C ARG A 18 2.20 64.06 31.84
N ILE A 19 0.89 63.88 31.97
CA ILE A 19 0.28 62.56 31.79
C ILE A 19 0.40 62.22 30.31
N ARG A 20 1.19 61.20 29.99
CA ARG A 20 1.27 60.64 28.63
C ARG A 20 -0.13 60.24 28.20
N THR A 21 -0.63 60.90 27.17
CA THR A 21 -1.89 60.56 26.55
C THR A 21 -1.71 59.31 25.69
N LEU A 22 -2.81 58.64 25.34
CA LEU A 22 -2.76 57.51 24.41
C LEU A 22 -2.17 57.91 23.04
N ALA A 23 -2.25 59.20 22.68
CA ALA A 23 -1.64 59.76 21.49
C ALA A 23 -0.10 59.71 21.54
N ASP A 24 0.50 59.85 22.72
CA ASP A 24 1.96 59.81 22.92
C ASP A 24 2.52 58.38 22.84
N ALA A 25 1.67 57.36 23.01
CA ALA A 25 2.03 55.95 22.90
C ALA A 25 1.94 55.42 21.45
N LEU A 26 1.42 56.21 20.51
CA LEU A 26 1.35 55.80 19.10
C LEU A 26 2.75 55.79 18.45
N PRO A 27 3.00 54.89 17.49
CA PRO A 27 4.21 54.91 16.67
C PRO A 27 4.48 56.31 16.09
N PRO A 28 5.75 56.75 15.96
CA PRO A 28 6.09 58.10 15.50
C PRO A 28 5.43 58.52 14.17
N MET A 29 5.08 57.57 13.30
CA MET A 29 4.38 57.83 12.05
C MET A 29 2.90 58.22 12.20
N LEU A 30 2.26 57.85 13.31
CA LEU A 30 0.85 58.17 13.61
C LEU A 30 0.70 59.37 14.54
N GLN A 31 1.76 59.80 15.23
CA GLN A 31 1.73 60.98 16.09
C GLN A 31 1.33 62.28 15.34
N PRO A 32 1.82 62.56 14.10
CA PRO A 32 1.39 63.72 13.33
C PRO A 32 -0.10 63.69 12.96
N VAL A 33 -0.67 62.49 12.82
CA VAL A 33 -2.09 62.29 12.52
C VAL A 33 -2.92 62.78 13.69
N VAL A 34 -2.58 62.38 14.93
CA VAL A 34 -3.33 62.76 16.13
C VAL A 34 -3.04 64.19 16.59
N ALA A 35 -1.80 64.67 16.39
CA ALA A 35 -1.41 66.02 16.77
C ALA A 35 -1.96 67.12 15.84
N ASN A 36 -2.32 66.79 14.59
CA ASN A 36 -2.81 67.75 13.61
C ASN A 36 -4.17 67.31 13.06
N GLY A 37 -5.23 68.02 13.45
CA GLY A 37 -6.60 67.73 13.00
C GLY A 37 -6.76 67.67 11.47
N LYS A 38 -5.96 68.41 10.70
CA LYS A 38 -5.98 68.33 9.22
C LYS A 38 -5.39 67.01 8.71
N MET A 39 -4.29 66.55 9.31
CA MET A 39 -3.67 65.26 8.97
C MET A 39 -4.55 64.08 9.39
N SER A 40 -5.23 64.19 10.54
CA SER A 40 -6.30 63.25 10.93
C SER A 40 -7.34 63.09 9.83
N VAL A 41 -7.89 64.19 9.30
CA VAL A 41 -8.89 64.14 8.23
C VAL A 41 -8.35 63.43 6.98
N PHE A 42 -7.15 63.78 6.51
CA PHE A 42 -6.54 63.11 5.34
C PHE A 42 -6.25 61.64 5.58
N PHE A 43 -5.80 61.27 6.78
CA PHE A 43 -5.53 59.88 7.15
C PHE A 43 -6.81 59.05 7.17
N PHE A 44 -7.89 59.54 7.80
CA PHE A 44 -9.17 58.84 7.80
C PHE A 44 -9.82 58.80 6.42
N MET A 45 -9.75 59.87 5.63
CA MET A 45 -10.22 59.86 4.25
C MET A 45 -9.42 58.88 3.39
N GLY A 46 -8.09 58.84 3.52
CA GLY A 46 -7.22 57.89 2.83
C GLY A 46 -7.50 56.45 3.25
N GLY A 47 -7.66 56.20 4.55
CA GLY A 47 -8.04 54.89 5.08
C GLY A 47 -9.41 54.43 4.57
N GLN A 48 -10.41 55.32 4.57
CA GLN A 48 -11.74 55.03 4.02
C GLN A 48 -11.69 54.81 2.51
N LEU A 49 -10.87 55.55 1.77
CA LEU A 49 -10.67 55.34 0.34
C LEU A 49 -10.01 53.97 0.07
N VAL A 50 -9.00 53.57 0.86
CA VAL A 50 -8.37 52.26 0.75
C VAL A 50 -9.37 51.15 1.05
N LEU A 51 -10.16 51.28 2.13
CA LEU A 51 -11.23 50.32 2.45
C LEU A 51 -12.28 50.26 1.34
N PHE A 52 -12.67 51.41 0.78
CA PHE A 52 -13.61 51.48 -0.34
C PHE A 52 -13.04 50.83 -1.59
N LEU A 53 -11.79 51.11 -1.97
CA LEU A 53 -11.13 50.49 -3.13
C LEU A 53 -10.90 48.99 -2.93
N ALA A 54 -10.64 48.54 -1.70
CA ALA A 54 -10.57 47.13 -1.37
C ALA A 54 -11.95 46.45 -1.41
N TRP A 55 -13.02 47.15 -1.05
CA TRP A 55 -14.41 46.65 -1.05
C TRP A 55 -15.08 46.70 -2.43
N LEU A 56 -14.73 47.68 -3.26
CA LEU A 56 -15.34 47.94 -4.57
C LEU A 56 -15.38 46.69 -5.46
N PRO A 57 -14.32 45.86 -5.58
CA PRO A 57 -14.39 44.62 -6.33
C PRO A 57 -15.44 43.64 -5.80
N PHE A 58 -15.55 43.48 -4.46
CA PHE A 58 -16.54 42.59 -3.85
C PHE A 58 -17.97 43.11 -4.05
N TRP A 59 -18.16 44.42 -3.96
CA TRP A 59 -19.43 45.06 -4.25
C TRP A 59 -19.82 44.92 -5.73
N LEU A 60 -18.88 45.12 -6.66
CA LEU A 60 -19.10 44.89 -8.10
C LEU A 60 -19.42 43.41 -8.38
N ILE A 61 -18.71 42.48 -7.74
CA ILE A 61 -19.01 41.04 -7.80
C ILE A 61 -20.41 40.75 -7.25
N SER A 62 -20.87 41.44 -6.19
CA SER A 62 -22.20 41.22 -5.63
C SER A 62 -23.36 41.61 -6.55
N PHE A 63 -23.14 42.47 -7.56
CA PHE A 63 -24.16 42.72 -8.59
C PHE A 63 -24.20 41.62 -9.65
N VAL A 64 -23.08 40.94 -9.86
CA VAL A 64 -22.98 39.83 -10.83
C VAL A 64 -23.46 38.53 -10.18
N VAL A 65 -23.18 38.35 -8.89
CA VAL A 65 -23.55 37.17 -8.11
C VAL A 65 -24.87 37.45 -7.40
N SER A 66 -25.98 37.05 -8.03
CA SER A 66 -27.29 37.01 -7.37
C SER A 66 -27.26 36.13 -6.11
N GLU A 67 -28.27 36.24 -5.24
CA GLU A 67 -28.40 35.34 -4.07
C GLU A 67 -28.33 33.86 -4.49
N LEU A 68 -29.03 33.52 -5.58
CA LEU A 68 -28.96 32.20 -6.22
C LEU A 68 -27.53 31.88 -6.69
N GLY A 69 -26.85 32.85 -7.30
CA GLY A 69 -25.46 32.73 -7.72
C GLY A 69 -24.51 32.45 -6.55
N LEU A 70 -24.75 33.04 -5.38
CA LEU A 70 -23.95 32.80 -4.19
C LEU A 70 -24.16 31.37 -3.66
N TYR A 71 -25.40 30.90 -3.57
CA TYR A 71 -25.68 29.51 -3.20
C TYR A 71 -25.07 28.52 -4.20
N LEU A 72 -25.19 28.78 -5.50
CA LEU A 72 -24.57 27.96 -6.54
C LEU A 72 -23.04 27.95 -6.42
N LEU A 73 -22.42 29.12 -6.20
CA LEU A 73 -20.97 29.24 -5.99
C LEU A 73 -20.54 28.48 -4.74
N PHE A 74 -21.29 28.56 -3.65
CA PHE A 74 -21.01 27.84 -2.41
C PHE A 74 -21.09 26.32 -2.61
N VAL A 75 -22.17 25.82 -3.23
CA VAL A 75 -22.31 24.39 -3.55
C VAL A 75 -21.24 23.92 -4.52
N CYS A 76 -20.91 24.71 -5.55
CA CYS A 76 -19.81 24.42 -6.48
C CYS A 76 -18.47 24.39 -5.76
N THR A 77 -18.24 25.29 -4.80
CA THR A 77 -17.01 25.33 -4.00
C THR A 77 -16.92 24.08 -3.12
N ILE A 78 -17.99 23.70 -2.42
CA ILE A 78 -18.05 22.46 -1.64
C ILE A 78 -17.78 21.25 -2.53
N PHE A 79 -18.39 21.21 -3.72
CA PHE A 79 -18.19 20.12 -4.68
C PHE A 79 -16.74 20.03 -5.15
N VAL A 80 -16.13 21.15 -5.56
CA VAL A 80 -14.74 21.20 -6.03
C VAL A 80 -13.75 20.85 -4.91
N VAL A 81 -13.92 21.45 -3.73
CA VAL A 81 -13.06 21.20 -2.56
C VAL A 81 -13.22 19.76 -2.09
N GLY A 82 -14.46 19.28 -1.95
CA GLY A 82 -14.75 17.90 -1.57
C GLY A 82 -14.17 16.88 -2.54
N ARG A 83 -14.30 17.12 -3.85
CA ARG A 83 -13.68 16.30 -4.89
C ARG A 83 -12.15 16.33 -4.83
N ALA A 84 -11.54 17.50 -4.57
CA ALA A 84 -10.10 17.62 -4.41
C ALA A 84 -9.59 16.83 -3.19
N ILE A 85 -10.32 16.88 -2.07
CA ILE A 85 -10.00 16.11 -0.85
C ILE A 85 -10.11 14.62 -1.11
N ILE A 86 -11.24 14.15 -1.66
CA ILE A 86 -11.44 12.74 -2.00
C ILE A 86 -10.34 12.25 -2.95
N ARG A 87 -9.88 13.09 -3.88
CA ARG A 87 -8.76 12.77 -4.76
C ARG A 87 -7.43 12.63 -4.06
N MET A 88 -7.13 13.52 -3.12
CA MET A 88 -5.90 13.40 -2.33
C MET A 88 -5.90 12.13 -1.47
N ILE A 89 -7.06 11.69 -0.98
CA ILE A 89 -7.21 10.48 -0.16
C ILE A 89 -7.18 9.20 -1.03
N ALA A 90 -7.88 9.19 -2.17
CA ALA A 90 -7.98 8.00 -3.01
C ALA A 90 -6.75 7.78 -3.90
N PHE A 91 -6.08 8.85 -4.32
CA PHE A 91 -4.89 8.81 -5.18
C PHE A 91 -3.70 9.58 -4.58
N PRO A 92 -3.25 9.22 -3.35
CA PRO A 92 -2.09 9.79 -2.70
C PRO A 92 -0.83 9.86 -3.58
N GLY A 93 -0.62 8.89 -4.47
CA GLY A 93 0.55 8.90 -5.38
C GLY A 93 0.57 10.04 -6.41
N SER A 94 -0.57 10.71 -6.65
CA SER A 94 -0.63 11.94 -7.44
C SER A 94 -0.27 13.20 -6.63
N SER A 95 -0.11 13.07 -5.31
CA SER A 95 0.25 14.16 -4.42
C SER A 95 1.76 14.36 -4.40
N SER A 96 2.16 15.61 -4.66
CA SER A 96 3.54 16.05 -4.52
C SER A 96 4.10 15.89 -3.10
N ARG A 97 3.24 15.89 -2.08
CA ARG A 97 3.65 15.69 -0.68
C ARG A 97 4.20 14.28 -0.45
N ILE A 98 3.51 13.27 -0.95
CA ILE A 98 3.91 11.87 -0.78
C ILE A 98 5.13 11.56 -1.61
N SER A 99 5.17 12.11 -2.83
CA SER A 99 6.37 12.11 -3.67
C SER A 99 7.59 12.62 -2.87
N LYS A 100 7.49 13.76 -2.20
CA LYS A 100 8.59 14.32 -1.39
C LYS A 100 8.93 13.53 -0.15
N GLU A 101 7.94 12.91 0.47
CA GLU A 101 8.18 12.05 1.63
C GLU A 101 8.99 10.83 1.22
N ILE A 102 8.64 10.21 0.09
CA ILE A 102 9.43 9.14 -0.53
C ILE A 102 10.84 9.63 -0.89
N GLU A 103 10.99 10.80 -1.53
CA GLU A 103 12.32 11.36 -1.83
C GLU A 103 13.13 11.63 -0.57
N LYS A 104 12.51 12.11 0.51
CA LYS A 104 13.17 12.35 1.79
C LYS A 104 13.64 11.03 2.43
N GLU A 105 12.81 9.99 2.41
CA GLU A 105 13.20 8.67 2.92
C GLU A 105 14.28 8.03 2.05
N PHE A 106 14.19 8.16 0.72
CA PHE A 106 15.24 7.73 -0.18
C PHE A 106 16.55 8.50 0.05
N ALA A 107 16.50 9.81 0.32
CA ALA A 107 17.67 10.61 0.65
C ALA A 107 18.33 10.14 1.94
N LYS A 108 17.56 9.87 3.00
CA LYS A 108 18.08 9.29 4.26
C LYS A 108 18.72 7.93 4.01
N TYR A 109 18.06 7.07 3.24
CA TYR A 109 18.57 5.74 2.90
C TYR A 109 19.87 5.84 2.08
N SER A 110 19.92 6.72 1.08
CA SER A 110 21.09 6.98 0.24
C SER A 110 22.29 7.46 1.05
N VAL A 111 22.07 8.41 1.97
CA VAL A 111 23.12 8.87 2.89
C VAL A 111 23.64 7.71 3.74
N ARG A 112 22.74 6.94 4.36
CA ARG A 112 23.11 5.79 5.21
C ARG A 112 23.93 4.75 4.45
N ILE A 113 23.49 4.35 3.25
CA ILE A 113 24.12 3.26 2.49
C ILE A 113 25.49 3.68 1.93
N ILE A 114 25.64 4.93 1.49
CA ILE A 114 26.93 5.45 1.03
C ILE A 114 27.89 5.64 2.21
N THR A 115 27.41 6.11 3.37
CA THR A 115 28.21 6.18 4.61
C THR A 115 28.71 4.79 5.03
N SER A 116 27.83 3.78 5.06
CA SER A 116 28.23 2.41 5.41
C SER A 116 29.22 1.80 4.41
N SER A 117 29.08 2.17 3.12
CA SER A 117 30.05 1.80 2.07
C SER A 117 31.42 2.42 2.34
N ALA A 118 31.46 3.73 2.67
CA ALA A 118 32.69 4.44 2.98
C ALA A 118 33.37 3.90 4.25
N GLU A 119 32.60 3.59 5.30
CA GLU A 119 33.11 2.93 6.52
C GLU A 119 33.74 1.57 6.21
N SER A 120 33.06 0.76 5.40
CA SER A 120 33.58 -0.55 5.00
C SER A 120 34.90 -0.44 4.23
N ILE A 121 35.08 0.61 3.43
CA ILE A 121 36.32 0.92 2.72
C ILE A 121 37.41 1.39 3.69
N ILE A 122 37.07 2.20 4.69
CA ILE A 122 38.00 2.64 5.73
C ILE A 122 38.52 1.43 6.53
N ASP A 123 37.64 0.50 6.93
CA ASP A 123 38.03 -0.73 7.65
C ASP A 123 39.03 -1.55 6.83
N LEU A 124 38.73 -1.78 5.54
CA LEU A 124 39.62 -2.49 4.63
C LEU A 124 40.96 -1.78 4.48
N ALA A 125 40.94 -0.46 4.26
CA ALA A 125 42.15 0.33 4.08
C ALA A 125 43.03 0.31 5.35
N ALA A 126 42.42 0.39 6.53
CA ALA A 126 43.14 0.30 7.80
C ALA A 126 43.73 -1.11 8.03
N ALA A 127 43.00 -2.17 7.66
CA ALA A 127 43.50 -3.54 7.71
C ALA A 127 44.70 -3.75 6.76
N VAL A 128 44.64 -3.23 5.53
CA VAL A 128 45.74 -3.31 4.56
C VAL A 128 46.93 -2.43 4.96
N HIS A 129 46.70 -1.28 5.59
CA HIS A 129 47.77 -0.40 6.05
C HIS A 129 48.53 -0.98 7.26
N GLY A 130 47.89 -1.85 8.06
CA GLY A 130 48.49 -2.49 9.23
C GLY A 130 48.33 -1.70 10.53
N THR A 131 47.39 -0.75 10.58
CA THR A 131 47.06 0.02 11.80
C THR A 131 46.19 -0.76 12.78
N HIS A 132 45.45 -1.77 12.31
CA HIS A 132 44.71 -2.67 13.17
C HIS A 132 45.56 -3.90 13.51
N GLY A 133 45.81 -4.14 14.80
CA GLY A 133 46.39 -5.39 15.30
C GLY A 133 45.46 -6.61 15.18
N GLY A 134 44.52 -6.59 14.22
CA GLY A 134 43.58 -7.66 13.93
C GLY A 134 44.25 -8.79 13.15
N SER A 135 43.66 -9.99 13.23
CA SER A 135 44.23 -11.18 12.58
C SER A 135 44.20 -11.04 11.05
N GLU A 136 45.25 -11.51 10.37
CA GLU A 136 45.43 -11.50 8.91
C GLU A 136 44.27 -12.17 8.13
N TYR A 137 43.40 -12.92 8.82
CA TYR A 137 42.25 -13.63 8.26
C TYR A 137 41.04 -12.73 7.88
N GLU A 138 41.04 -11.44 8.24
CA GLU A 138 39.87 -10.58 7.98
C GLU A 138 39.87 -9.91 6.58
N ILE A 139 41.02 -9.74 5.94
CA ILE A 139 41.14 -8.94 4.69
C ILE A 139 40.27 -9.49 3.54
N PRO A 140 40.28 -10.79 3.21
CA PRO A 140 39.44 -11.29 2.11
C PRO A 140 37.94 -11.10 2.35
N SER A 141 37.51 -11.21 3.61
CA SER A 141 36.10 -11.00 4.00
C SER A 141 35.69 -9.53 3.88
N LEU A 142 36.55 -8.61 4.32
CA LEU A 142 36.37 -7.17 4.18
C LEU A 142 36.38 -6.76 2.70
N TRP A 143 37.28 -7.34 1.90
CA TRP A 143 37.34 -7.10 0.46
C TRP A 143 36.06 -7.54 -0.24
N LYS A 144 35.54 -8.73 0.08
CA LYS A 144 34.28 -9.21 -0.47
C LYS A 144 33.12 -8.23 -0.19
N ARG A 145 33.06 -7.71 1.04
CA ARG A 145 32.08 -6.68 1.44
C ARG A 145 32.28 -5.37 0.67
N VAL A 146 33.51 -4.86 0.59
CA VAL A 146 33.84 -3.63 -0.13
C VAL A 146 33.58 -3.73 -1.62
N LYS A 147 33.91 -4.86 -2.24
CA LYS A 147 33.63 -5.15 -3.65
C LYS A 147 32.13 -5.10 -3.93
N SER A 148 31.32 -5.69 -3.05
CA SER A 148 29.86 -5.59 -3.13
C SER A 148 29.37 -4.13 -3.06
N TYR A 149 29.88 -3.32 -2.12
CA TYR A 149 29.52 -1.90 -2.03
C TYR A 149 30.00 -1.06 -3.22
N ARG A 150 31.21 -1.33 -3.72
CA ARG A 150 31.76 -0.70 -4.91
C ARG A 150 30.83 -0.91 -6.10
N ASP A 151 30.47 -2.17 -6.35
CA ASP A 151 29.73 -2.55 -7.55
C ASP A 151 28.25 -2.13 -7.44
N ARG A 152 27.60 -2.37 -6.29
CA ARG A 152 26.14 -2.19 -6.12
C ARG A 152 25.71 -0.80 -5.67
N VAL A 153 26.60 -0.05 -5.01
CA VAL A 153 26.25 1.24 -4.41
C VAL A 153 27.04 2.34 -5.10
N LEU A 154 28.35 2.40 -4.88
CA LEU A 154 29.15 3.55 -5.32
C LEU A 154 29.19 3.67 -6.85
N GLY A 155 29.38 2.57 -7.57
CA GLY A 155 29.36 2.53 -9.03
C GLY A 155 28.01 2.94 -9.63
N VAL A 156 26.90 2.51 -9.00
CA VAL A 156 25.53 2.87 -9.41
C VAL A 156 25.30 4.38 -9.23
N TYR A 157 25.56 4.93 -8.03
CA TYR A 157 25.37 6.36 -7.79
C TYR A 157 26.25 7.21 -8.70
N LEU A 158 27.52 6.81 -8.92
CA LEU A 158 28.42 7.52 -9.81
C LEU A 158 27.83 7.61 -11.23
N GLU A 159 27.44 6.48 -11.81
CA GLU A 159 26.89 6.43 -13.16
C GLU A 159 25.62 7.28 -13.30
N VAL A 160 24.69 7.12 -12.35
CA VAL A 160 23.42 7.84 -12.35
C VAL A 160 23.61 9.35 -12.23
N LEU A 161 24.51 9.78 -11.35
CA LEU A 161 24.81 11.20 -11.18
C LEU A 161 25.52 11.79 -12.40
N HIS A 162 26.46 11.07 -13.03
CA HIS A 162 27.02 11.51 -14.32
C HIS A 162 25.93 11.69 -15.37
N TYR A 163 25.07 10.68 -15.53
CA TYR A 163 24.01 10.70 -16.54
C TYR A 163 23.04 11.88 -16.33
N THR A 164 22.67 12.14 -15.09
CA THR A 164 21.67 13.15 -14.73
C THR A 164 22.23 14.58 -14.63
N LEU A 165 23.54 14.75 -14.35
CA LEU A 165 24.17 16.08 -14.19
C LEU A 165 24.90 16.59 -15.44
N GLN A 166 25.37 15.72 -16.34
CA GLN A 166 26.29 16.11 -17.43
C GLN A 166 25.62 16.35 -18.79
N ASP A 167 24.31 16.64 -18.86
CA ASP A 167 23.56 16.81 -20.11
C ASP A 167 23.91 15.73 -21.14
N CYS A 168 23.32 14.54 -20.93
CA CYS A 168 23.52 13.28 -21.65
C CYS A 168 24.27 13.43 -23.01
N PRO A 169 25.50 12.91 -23.15
CA PRO A 169 26.15 12.88 -24.46
C PRO A 169 25.23 12.12 -25.42
N GLU A 170 24.88 12.75 -26.55
CA GLU A 170 23.98 12.19 -27.55
C GLU A 170 24.28 10.72 -27.75
N SER A 171 23.28 9.87 -27.51
CA SER A 171 23.39 8.42 -27.42
C SER A 171 24.13 7.84 -28.63
N GLY A 172 25.45 7.69 -28.52
CA GLY A 172 26.23 6.86 -29.43
C GLY A 172 25.65 5.45 -29.37
N SER A 173 25.53 4.79 -30.52
CA SER A 173 24.99 3.43 -30.62
C SER A 173 25.90 2.43 -29.90
N SER A 174 25.84 2.37 -28.57
CA SER A 174 26.51 1.37 -27.75
C SER A 174 25.85 0.01 -27.95
N SER A 175 26.66 -1.04 -27.88
CA SER A 175 26.16 -2.38 -28.16
C SER A 175 25.20 -2.83 -27.04
N PRO A 176 24.21 -3.68 -27.33
CA PRO A 176 23.20 -4.09 -26.35
C PRO A 176 23.76 -4.80 -25.10
N SER A 177 24.98 -5.31 -25.15
CA SER A 177 25.62 -6.17 -24.12
C SER A 177 26.51 -5.44 -23.12
N ASP A 178 26.66 -4.12 -23.21
CA ASP A 178 27.66 -3.42 -22.42
C ASP A 178 27.13 -3.20 -20.99
N LEU A 179 27.44 -4.13 -20.08
CA LEU A 179 27.54 -3.80 -18.66
C LEU A 179 28.68 -2.79 -18.48
N ASN A 180 28.53 -1.88 -17.54
CA ASN A 180 29.62 -0.98 -17.19
C ASN A 180 30.75 -1.74 -16.46
N LYS A 181 31.86 -1.07 -16.17
CA LYS A 181 33.03 -1.67 -15.49
C LYS A 181 32.74 -2.19 -14.07
N TYR A 182 31.59 -1.85 -13.50
CA TYR A 182 31.13 -2.30 -12.18
C TYR A 182 30.07 -3.41 -12.28
N GLY A 183 29.77 -3.91 -13.49
CA GLY A 183 28.75 -4.93 -13.71
C GLY A 183 27.31 -4.42 -13.68
N ASN A 184 27.09 -3.10 -13.71
CA ASN A 184 25.77 -2.50 -13.74
C ASN A 184 25.29 -2.24 -15.17
N ASN A 185 23.98 -2.11 -15.33
CA ASN A 185 23.36 -1.81 -16.61
C ASN A 185 23.60 -0.36 -17.02
N ASN A 186 24.10 -0.16 -18.24
CA ASN A 186 24.18 1.16 -18.83
C ASN A 186 22.78 1.79 -18.92
N LEU A 187 22.62 2.98 -18.36
CA LEU A 187 21.34 3.69 -18.33
C LEU A 187 20.77 3.92 -19.74
N LYS A 188 19.54 3.44 -19.97
CA LYS A 188 18.84 3.58 -21.25
C LYS A 188 17.45 4.21 -21.05
N GLY A 189 17.18 5.25 -21.82
CA GLY A 189 15.91 5.97 -21.82
C GLY A 189 15.96 7.22 -20.95
N ASP A 190 14.78 7.73 -20.62
CA ASP A 190 14.65 8.98 -19.88
C ASP A 190 14.70 8.75 -18.36
N VAL A 191 15.87 8.94 -17.75
CA VAL A 191 16.07 8.85 -16.30
C VAL A 191 15.47 10.05 -15.57
N GLY A 192 15.44 11.22 -16.23
CA GLY A 192 15.15 12.53 -15.64
C GLY A 192 16.30 13.52 -15.84
N ASN A 193 16.09 14.77 -15.47
CA ASN A 193 17.01 15.89 -15.74
C ASN A 193 17.24 16.80 -14.52
N LEU A 194 16.81 16.39 -13.32
CA LEU A 194 17.01 17.11 -12.07
C LEU A 194 16.45 18.55 -12.09
N THR A 195 15.48 18.85 -12.96
CA THR A 195 14.87 20.19 -13.08
C THR A 195 14.16 20.64 -11.80
N GLY A 196 13.71 19.69 -10.97
CA GLY A 196 13.08 19.95 -9.68
C GLY A 196 14.02 20.27 -8.51
N LEU A 197 15.35 20.26 -8.72
CA LEU A 197 16.34 20.47 -7.64
C LEU A 197 16.69 21.95 -7.43
N THR A 198 17.05 22.30 -6.19
CA THR A 198 17.68 23.59 -5.89
C THR A 198 19.07 23.68 -6.54
N ALA A 199 19.56 24.90 -6.76
CA ALA A 199 20.92 25.11 -7.29
C ALA A 199 21.99 24.50 -6.37
N GLY A 200 21.81 24.61 -5.04
CA GLY A 200 22.68 23.99 -4.05
C GLY A 200 22.71 22.47 -4.17
N ALA A 201 21.55 21.81 -4.29
CA ALA A 201 21.50 20.36 -4.46
C ALA A 201 22.21 19.86 -5.73
N LYS A 202 22.19 20.65 -6.81
CA LYS A 202 22.94 20.35 -8.03
C LYS A 202 24.45 20.49 -7.83
N GLU A 203 24.89 21.50 -7.08
CA GLU A 203 26.29 21.68 -6.70
C GLU A 203 26.78 20.54 -5.79
N ASP A 204 25.97 20.17 -4.79
CA ASP A 204 26.22 19.02 -3.92
C ASP A 204 26.34 17.72 -4.72
N GLY A 205 25.50 17.54 -5.73
CA GLY A 205 25.58 16.39 -6.65
C GLY A 205 26.90 16.33 -7.41
N ARG A 206 27.41 17.46 -7.92
CA ARG A 206 28.72 17.51 -8.60
C ARG A 206 29.87 17.24 -7.63
N ALA A 207 29.79 17.78 -6.42
CA ALA A 207 30.76 17.50 -5.36
C ALA A 207 30.76 16.01 -5.00
N LEU A 208 29.58 15.38 -4.91
CA LEU A 208 29.45 13.95 -4.66
C LEU A 208 30.11 13.10 -5.75
N VAL A 209 29.88 13.44 -7.02
CA VAL A 209 30.51 12.77 -8.18
C VAL A 209 32.03 12.78 -8.04
N ASN A 210 32.64 13.95 -7.81
CA ASN A 210 34.09 14.08 -7.67
C ASN A 210 34.65 13.21 -6.52
N LYS A 211 33.92 13.11 -5.39
CA LYS A 211 34.32 12.27 -4.26
C LYS A 211 34.19 10.78 -4.59
N LEU A 212 33.12 10.38 -5.25
CA LEU A 212 32.93 8.99 -5.71
C LEU A 212 34.01 8.57 -6.71
N GLU A 213 34.33 9.41 -7.69
CA GLU A 213 35.41 9.16 -8.67
C GLU A 213 36.76 8.95 -7.96
N SER A 214 37.10 9.83 -7.01
CA SER A 214 38.34 9.73 -6.24
C SER A 214 38.43 8.40 -5.47
N VAL A 215 37.37 8.03 -4.72
CA VAL A 215 37.33 6.77 -3.95
C VAL A 215 37.42 5.57 -4.88
N LEU A 216 36.65 5.54 -5.98
CA LEU A 216 36.62 4.41 -6.91
C LEU A 216 37.94 4.25 -7.69
N ALA A 217 38.63 5.34 -8.02
CA ALA A 217 39.95 5.30 -8.65
C ALA A 217 41.03 4.74 -7.71
N GLN A 218 41.04 5.19 -6.45
CA GLN A 218 41.95 4.66 -5.43
C GLN A 218 41.67 3.19 -5.13
N LEU A 219 40.39 2.80 -5.08
CA LEU A 219 39.99 1.42 -4.84
C LEU A 219 40.39 0.49 -5.99
N GLY A 220 40.27 0.93 -7.24
CA GLY A 220 40.78 0.18 -8.40
C GLY A 220 42.31 0.02 -8.37
N THR A 221 43.02 1.09 -8.02
CA THR A 221 44.48 1.03 -7.86
C THR A 221 44.89 0.07 -6.74
N LEU A 222 44.12 0.01 -5.65
CA LEU A 222 44.35 -0.93 -4.56
C LEU A 222 44.10 -2.37 -5.00
N GLU A 223 43.02 -2.63 -5.74
CA GLU A 223 42.71 -3.96 -6.31
C GLU A 223 43.86 -4.46 -7.19
N ASP A 224 44.38 -3.61 -8.09
CA ASP A 224 45.47 -3.96 -8.99
C ASP A 224 46.76 -4.28 -8.24
N GLN A 225 47.08 -3.53 -7.18
CA GLN A 225 48.34 -3.69 -6.44
C GLN A 225 48.28 -4.76 -5.35
N ALA A 226 47.10 -5.08 -4.82
CA ALA A 226 46.91 -5.96 -3.68
C ALA A 226 46.10 -7.23 -4.00
N LYS A 227 45.86 -7.53 -5.28
CA LYS A 227 44.98 -8.64 -5.73
C LYS A 227 45.22 -9.95 -4.97
N SER A 228 46.48 -10.38 -4.84
CA SER A 228 46.81 -11.63 -4.14
C SER A 228 46.40 -11.63 -2.67
N ILE A 229 46.59 -10.51 -1.96
CA ILE A 229 46.21 -10.38 -0.55
C ILE A 229 44.68 -10.30 -0.39
N LEU A 230 44.03 -9.55 -1.27
CA LEU A 230 42.58 -9.36 -1.23
C LEU A 230 41.81 -10.67 -1.51
N GLU A 231 42.38 -11.57 -2.32
CA GLU A 231 41.75 -12.85 -2.67
C GLU A 231 42.21 -14.02 -1.79
N THR A 232 43.49 -14.09 -1.44
CA THR A 232 44.09 -15.28 -0.79
C THR A 232 44.70 -15.02 0.59
N GLY A 233 44.73 -13.77 1.05
CA GLY A 233 45.44 -13.36 2.28
C GLY A 233 46.94 -13.15 2.05
N GLY A 234 47.63 -12.64 3.08
CA GLY A 234 49.09 -12.40 3.06
C GLY A 234 49.49 -10.96 3.42
N SER A 235 50.81 -10.71 3.48
CA SER A 235 51.34 -9.40 3.83
C SER A 235 51.24 -8.41 2.66
N PRO A 236 50.66 -7.21 2.85
CA PRO A 236 50.50 -6.23 1.78
C PRO A 236 51.84 -5.56 1.41
N PRO A 237 52.13 -5.36 0.11
CA PRO A 237 53.34 -4.66 -0.33
C PRO A 237 53.28 -3.18 0.06
N ASP A 238 54.45 -2.53 0.20
CA ASP A 238 54.52 -1.12 0.63
C ASP A 238 53.77 -0.16 -0.32
N SER A 239 53.72 -0.48 -1.62
CA SER A 239 52.91 0.26 -2.58
C SER A 239 51.42 0.22 -2.23
N ALA A 240 50.88 -0.96 -1.88
CA ALA A 240 49.50 -1.13 -1.48
C ALA A 240 49.20 -0.42 -0.16
N ARG A 241 50.15 -0.39 0.79
CA ARG A 241 49.99 0.35 2.06
C ARG A 241 49.85 1.86 1.84
N ASN A 242 50.60 2.41 0.88
CA ASN A 242 50.50 3.83 0.51
C ASN A 242 49.15 4.15 -0.13
N VAL A 243 48.69 3.30 -1.07
CA VAL A 243 47.37 3.46 -1.71
C VAL A 243 46.25 3.30 -0.67
N ALA A 244 46.37 2.36 0.26
CA ALA A 244 45.41 2.17 1.34
C ALA A 244 45.28 3.44 2.21
N ASN A 245 46.38 4.11 2.54
CA ASN A 245 46.33 5.37 3.30
C ASN A 245 45.60 6.49 2.52
N SER A 246 45.87 6.62 1.21
CA SER A 246 45.17 7.57 0.34
C SER A 246 43.68 7.23 0.21
N LEU A 247 43.34 5.96 0.05
CA LEU A 247 41.97 5.46 0.00
C LEU A 247 41.22 5.75 1.31
N MET A 248 41.86 5.53 2.46
CA MET A 248 41.29 5.81 3.77
C MET A 248 40.95 7.30 3.94
N THR A 249 41.83 8.18 3.47
CA THR A 249 41.57 9.64 3.48
C THR A 249 40.41 9.99 2.56
N ALA A 250 40.41 9.50 1.31
CA ALA A 250 39.34 9.75 0.34
C ALA A 250 37.98 9.23 0.82
N ALA A 251 37.93 8.04 1.42
CA ALA A 251 36.72 7.44 1.97
C ALA A 251 36.22 8.22 3.20
N THR A 252 37.12 8.72 4.05
CA THR A 252 36.76 9.59 5.19
C THR A 252 36.16 10.91 4.71
N GLU A 253 36.73 11.52 3.67
CA GLU A 253 36.17 12.73 3.06
C GLU A 253 34.79 12.47 2.44
N LEU A 254 34.61 11.34 1.75
CA LEU A 254 33.31 10.94 1.20
C LEU A 254 32.28 10.78 2.31
N LYS A 255 32.62 10.06 3.40
CA LYS A 255 31.75 9.88 4.56
C LYS A 255 31.29 11.21 5.14
N ASN A 256 32.24 12.09 5.48
CA ASN A 256 31.94 13.39 6.08
C ASN A 256 31.07 14.27 5.16
N PHE A 257 31.36 14.25 3.85
CA PHE A 257 30.57 14.98 2.87
C PHE A 257 29.13 14.43 2.77
N VAL A 258 28.96 13.12 2.68
CA VAL A 258 27.64 12.47 2.58
C VAL A 258 26.81 12.69 3.85
N GLU A 259 27.43 12.65 5.03
CA GLU A 259 26.76 13.01 6.29
C GLU A 259 26.25 14.45 6.30
N SER A 260 26.96 15.38 5.63
CA SER A 260 26.50 16.76 5.47
C SER A 260 25.27 16.91 4.57
N LEU A 261 24.99 15.92 3.71
CA LEU A 261 23.80 15.87 2.85
C LEU A 261 22.54 15.35 3.57
N LYS A 262 22.66 14.96 4.84
CA LYS A 262 21.54 14.43 5.63
C LYS A 262 20.42 15.48 5.69
N PRO A 263 19.18 15.14 5.28
CA PRO A 263 18.07 16.09 5.35
C PRO A 263 17.91 16.62 6.78
N LEU A 264 17.89 17.94 6.95
CA LEU A 264 17.61 18.56 8.24
C LEU A 264 16.26 18.02 8.76
N ALA A 265 16.26 17.43 9.95
CA ALA A 265 15.03 16.97 10.57
C ALA A 265 14.13 18.20 10.79
N ALA A 266 13.08 18.33 9.97
CA ALA A 266 12.12 19.41 10.07
C ALA A 266 11.34 19.26 11.39
N GLY A 267 11.83 19.83 12.49
CA GLY A 267 11.09 19.97 13.74
C GLY A 267 11.80 19.52 15.03
N ASP A 268 12.80 18.64 14.98
CA ASP A 268 13.36 18.02 16.19
C ASP A 268 14.57 18.76 16.78
N ALA A 269 14.43 20.06 17.01
CA ALA A 269 15.45 20.81 17.75
C ALA A 269 15.51 20.43 19.26
N SER A 270 14.71 19.47 19.76
CA SER A 270 14.60 19.21 21.21
C SER A 270 14.41 17.75 21.67
N ILE A 271 14.52 16.73 20.81
CA ILE A 271 14.43 15.32 21.26
C ILE A 271 15.80 14.68 21.11
N SER A 272 16.36 14.28 22.25
CA SER A 272 17.70 13.73 22.40
C SER A 272 17.88 12.45 21.60
N ASN A 273 19.07 12.35 21.01
CA ASN A 273 19.56 11.32 20.12
C ASN A 273 19.79 10.00 20.87
N ASP A 274 18.75 9.21 21.12
CA ASP A 274 18.92 7.85 21.65
C ASP A 274 19.16 6.90 20.47
N GLY A 275 20.39 6.42 20.38
CA GLY A 275 20.87 5.58 19.29
C GLY A 275 20.58 4.12 19.57
N SER A 276 19.36 3.66 19.27
CA SER A 276 19.13 2.23 19.08
C SER A 276 17.98 2.00 18.09
N ASP A 277 18.37 1.34 17.00
CA ASP A 277 17.59 0.47 16.14
C ASP A 277 16.43 1.04 15.30
N SER A 278 16.42 0.53 14.08
CA SER A 278 15.48 0.82 13.02
C SER A 278 14.04 0.51 13.44
N GLU A 279 13.33 1.53 13.92
CA GLU A 279 11.88 1.48 13.96
C GLU A 279 11.36 1.37 12.52
N ASN A 280 10.79 0.20 12.22
CA ASN A 280 9.90 0.04 11.08
C ASN A 280 8.84 1.12 11.20
N PHE A 281 8.77 2.01 10.21
CA PHE A 281 7.74 3.03 10.09
C PHE A 281 6.40 2.32 9.81
N THR A 282 5.76 1.81 10.85
CA THR A 282 4.50 1.07 10.73
C THR A 282 3.36 2.05 10.52
N VAL A 283 2.34 1.61 9.77
CA VAL A 283 1.10 2.37 9.56
C VAL A 283 0.46 2.76 10.90
N ASP A 284 0.62 1.92 11.93
CA ASP A 284 0.12 2.17 13.28
C ASP A 284 0.77 3.40 13.94
N GLU A 285 2.07 3.65 13.71
CA GLU A 285 2.73 4.86 14.22
C GLU A 285 2.23 6.13 13.51
N VAL A 286 1.91 6.03 12.21
CA VAL A 286 1.25 7.13 11.48
C VAL A 286 -0.16 7.37 12.03
N HIS A 287 -0.92 6.31 12.31
CA HIS A 287 -2.26 6.42 12.89
C HIS A 287 -2.22 7.02 14.30
N ARG A 288 -1.27 6.57 15.14
CA ARG A 288 -1.02 7.12 16.48
C ARG A 288 -0.64 8.60 16.42
N ARG A 289 0.20 9.01 15.47
CA ARG A 289 0.50 10.43 15.24
C ARG A 289 -0.72 11.24 14.82
N PHE A 290 -1.60 10.69 13.98
CA PHE A 290 -2.86 11.35 13.63
C PHE A 290 -3.81 11.47 14.82
N GLU A 291 -3.90 10.46 15.67
CA GLU A 291 -4.71 10.49 16.90
C GLU A 291 -4.13 11.44 17.95
N GLU A 292 -2.80 11.47 18.12
CA GLU A 292 -2.12 12.40 19.02
C GLU A 292 -2.22 13.85 18.55
N GLU A 293 -2.12 14.10 17.24
CA GLU A 293 -2.37 15.42 16.65
C GLU A 293 -3.83 15.84 16.82
N GLN A 294 -4.79 14.92 16.68
CA GLN A 294 -6.22 15.19 16.91
C GLN A 294 -6.57 15.47 18.38
N ASN A 295 -5.87 14.83 19.32
CA ASN A 295 -6.11 15.01 20.75
C ASN A 295 -5.43 16.27 21.32
N SER A 296 -4.57 16.94 20.56
CA SER A 296 -4.03 18.24 20.94
C SER A 296 -5.09 19.34 20.76
N SER A 297 -5.65 19.83 21.87
CA SER A 297 -6.69 20.86 21.90
C SER A 297 -6.15 22.26 21.52
N GLY A 298 -5.72 22.41 20.27
CA GLY A 298 -5.37 23.70 19.67
C GLY A 298 -6.62 24.54 19.36
N SER A 299 -6.44 25.87 19.30
CA SER A 299 -7.48 26.79 18.84
C SER A 299 -7.94 26.42 17.43
N ILE A 300 -9.25 26.51 17.12
CA ILE A 300 -9.81 26.27 15.78
C ILE A 300 -9.06 27.05 14.68
N MET A 301 -8.54 28.24 15.02
CA MET A 301 -7.72 29.04 14.09
C MET A 301 -6.36 28.41 13.80
N ASP A 302 -5.75 27.73 14.77
CA ASP A 302 -4.50 26.99 14.56
C ASP A 302 -4.76 25.72 13.73
N THR A 303 -5.88 25.04 13.92
CA THR A 303 -6.29 23.92 13.05
C THR A 303 -6.51 24.39 11.61
N ILE A 304 -7.15 25.54 11.39
CA ILE A 304 -7.32 26.12 10.04
C ILE A 304 -5.98 26.58 9.47
N ARG A 305 -5.11 27.19 10.27
CA ARG A 305 -3.78 27.64 9.83
C ARG A 305 -2.88 26.47 9.50
N MET A 306 -2.86 25.42 10.32
CA MET A 306 -2.14 24.16 10.05
C MET A 306 -2.76 23.42 8.86
N GLY A 307 -4.08 23.46 8.71
CA GLY A 307 -4.78 22.95 7.53
C GLY A 307 -4.36 23.67 6.25
N LEU A 308 -4.38 25.01 6.22
CA LEU A 308 -3.96 25.79 5.05
C LEU A 308 -2.45 25.68 4.80
N ALA A 309 -1.63 25.68 5.85
CA ALA A 309 -0.18 25.53 5.75
C ALA A 309 0.23 24.12 5.29
N SER A 310 -0.58 23.09 5.56
CA SER A 310 -0.35 21.75 5.03
C SER A 310 -0.85 21.59 3.59
N ILE A 311 -1.89 22.33 3.18
CA ILE A 311 -2.40 22.34 1.80
C ILE A 311 -1.44 23.08 0.85
N MET A 312 -0.84 24.20 1.27
CA MET A 312 -0.06 25.05 0.35
C MET A 312 1.14 24.33 -0.29
N PRO A 313 1.95 23.53 0.44
CA PRO A 313 3.00 22.70 -0.15
C PRO A 313 2.49 21.57 -1.04
N MET A 314 1.24 21.12 -0.89
CA MET A 314 0.65 20.09 -1.76
C MET A 314 0.38 20.64 -3.16
N ILE A 315 0.01 21.92 -3.27
CA ILE A 315 -0.36 22.53 -4.56
C ILE A 315 0.84 23.15 -5.28
N ASP A 316 1.76 23.78 -4.54
CA ASP A 316 2.99 24.37 -5.10
C ASP A 316 4.22 23.87 -4.32
N PRO A 317 4.66 22.63 -4.58
CA PRO A 317 5.81 22.06 -3.90
C PRO A 317 7.07 22.91 -4.13
N PRO A 318 7.81 23.34 -3.08
CA PRO A 318 9.14 23.92 -3.28
C PRO A 318 10.09 22.94 -3.98
N PRO A 319 11.14 23.42 -4.69
CA PRO A 319 12.20 22.57 -5.24
C PRO A 319 12.81 21.66 -4.17
N HIS A 320 13.22 20.46 -4.56
CA HIS A 320 13.82 19.47 -3.66
C HIS A 320 15.25 19.88 -3.31
N ALA A 321 15.58 19.84 -2.01
CA ALA A 321 16.84 20.36 -1.48
C ALA A 321 17.97 19.31 -1.43
N SER A 322 17.70 18.05 -1.76
CA SER A 322 18.70 16.97 -1.81
C SER A 322 18.87 16.46 -3.23
N ILE A 323 20.09 16.04 -3.58
CA ILE A 323 20.40 15.39 -4.86
C ILE A 323 19.70 14.03 -5.01
N PHE A 324 19.35 13.38 -3.90
CA PHE A 324 18.69 12.07 -3.88
C PHE A 324 17.17 12.19 -4.10
N GLY A 325 16.76 12.66 -5.29
CA GLY A 325 15.36 12.72 -5.72
C GLY A 325 14.92 11.51 -6.56
N PHE A 326 13.70 11.56 -7.12
CA PHE A 326 13.18 10.46 -7.94
C PHE A 326 14.00 10.12 -9.18
N ASP A 327 14.62 11.12 -9.82
CA ASP A 327 15.44 10.89 -11.01
C ASP A 327 16.66 10.01 -10.67
N VAL A 328 17.29 10.25 -9.51
CA VAL A 328 18.40 9.43 -9.02
C VAL A 328 17.89 8.05 -8.60
N LEU A 329 16.77 7.97 -7.89
CA LEU A 329 16.16 6.68 -7.52
C LEU A 329 15.84 5.83 -8.77
N ARG A 330 15.22 6.43 -9.79
CA ARG A 330 14.94 5.76 -11.07
C ARG A 330 16.22 5.30 -11.75
N GLY A 331 17.24 6.17 -11.81
CA GLY A 331 18.55 5.80 -12.34
C GLY A 331 19.13 4.59 -11.61
N CYS A 332 19.05 4.57 -10.28
CA CYS A 332 19.49 3.42 -9.49
C CYS A 332 18.68 2.16 -9.80
N VAL A 333 17.36 2.24 -10.04
CA VAL A 333 16.56 1.09 -10.51
C VAL A 333 17.07 0.61 -11.87
N LEU A 334 17.21 1.51 -12.85
CA LEU A 334 17.63 1.16 -14.22
C LEU A 334 19.05 0.59 -14.28
N SER A 335 19.98 1.11 -13.47
CA SER A 335 21.36 0.62 -13.40
C SER A 335 21.44 -0.77 -12.77
N ARG A 336 20.54 -1.10 -11.83
CA ARG A 336 20.55 -2.39 -11.11
C ARG A 336 20.17 -3.61 -11.97
N TYR A 337 19.36 -3.45 -13.01
CA TYR A 337 18.80 -4.58 -13.78
C TYR A 337 19.27 -4.60 -15.24
N HIS A 338 19.70 -5.76 -15.72
CA HIS A 338 20.43 -5.91 -16.98
C HIS A 338 19.47 -5.72 -18.15
N GLY A 339 19.80 -4.79 -19.04
CA GLY A 339 18.95 -4.42 -20.15
C GLY A 339 17.69 -3.65 -19.74
N ALA A 340 17.57 -3.23 -18.47
CA ALA A 340 16.46 -2.40 -18.04
C ALA A 340 16.50 -1.06 -18.77
N ARG A 341 15.31 -0.59 -19.15
CA ARG A 341 15.14 0.65 -19.91
C ARG A 341 13.83 1.32 -19.60
N GLN A 342 13.82 2.64 -19.75
CA GLN A 342 12.60 3.43 -19.74
C GLN A 342 11.98 3.50 -21.14
N ILE A 343 10.66 3.37 -21.22
CA ILE A 343 9.87 3.54 -22.44
C ILE A 343 8.65 4.41 -22.16
N TRP A 344 8.24 5.20 -23.17
CA TRP A 344 7.04 6.00 -23.10
C TRP A 344 5.90 5.35 -23.89
N VAL A 345 4.76 5.16 -23.24
CA VAL A 345 3.56 4.58 -23.86
C VAL A 345 2.51 5.66 -24.10
N GLN A 346 2.05 5.79 -25.34
CA GLN A 346 1.01 6.77 -25.72
C GLN A 346 -0.35 6.38 -25.14
N ARG A 347 -1.01 7.32 -24.45
CA ARG A 347 -2.36 7.12 -23.93
C ARG A 347 -3.43 7.32 -25.02
N PRO A 348 -4.54 6.57 -25.01
CA PRO A 348 -5.66 6.78 -25.92
C PRO A 348 -6.28 8.19 -25.82
N GLY A 349 -6.36 8.74 -24.60
CA GLY A 349 -6.89 10.08 -24.33
C GLY A 349 -5.85 11.21 -24.43
N GLY A 350 -4.70 10.95 -25.03
CA GLY A 350 -3.55 11.87 -25.03
C GLY A 350 -2.75 11.84 -23.73
N GLY A 351 -1.52 12.34 -23.82
CA GLY A 351 -0.49 12.20 -22.78
C GLY A 351 0.35 10.92 -22.92
N MET A 352 1.30 10.72 -22.01
CA MET A 352 2.24 9.60 -22.04
C MET A 352 2.31 8.92 -20.68
N ILE A 353 2.45 7.60 -20.69
CA ILE A 353 2.72 6.77 -19.53
C ILE A 353 4.20 6.45 -19.48
N ASP A 354 4.83 6.79 -18.37
CA ASP A 354 6.20 6.42 -18.04
C ASP A 354 6.22 4.95 -17.58
N CYS A 355 6.96 4.12 -18.31
CA CYS A 355 7.04 2.69 -18.06
C CYS A 355 8.50 2.23 -18.02
N LEU A 356 8.85 1.44 -17.00
CA LEU A 356 10.12 0.73 -16.91
C LEU A 356 9.93 -0.69 -17.38
N HIS A 357 10.77 -1.11 -18.32
CA HIS A 357 10.90 -2.48 -18.76
C HIS A 357 12.16 -3.08 -18.15
N ILE A 358 12.01 -4.15 -17.38
CA ILE A 358 13.11 -4.91 -16.79
C ILE A 358 13.08 -6.32 -17.39
N PRO A 359 14.07 -6.69 -18.21
CA PRO A 359 14.14 -8.02 -18.81
C PRO A 359 14.29 -9.13 -17.77
N ALA A 360 13.81 -10.32 -18.13
CA ALA A 360 14.10 -11.53 -17.40
C ALA A 360 15.62 -11.77 -17.26
N LYS A 361 16.05 -12.38 -16.16
CA LYS A 361 17.43 -12.84 -16.06
C LYS A 361 17.64 -13.97 -17.07
N PRO A 362 18.80 -14.03 -17.76
CA PRO A 362 19.11 -15.16 -18.63
C PRO A 362 19.05 -16.42 -17.77
N ILE A 363 18.03 -17.26 -17.98
CA ILE A 363 18.03 -18.60 -17.43
C ILE A 363 19.27 -19.25 -18.03
N ALA A 364 20.15 -19.79 -17.18
CA ALA A 364 21.30 -20.58 -17.62
C ALA A 364 20.80 -21.86 -18.29
N LEU A 365 20.21 -21.72 -19.48
CA LEU A 365 19.84 -22.80 -20.35
C LEU A 365 21.15 -23.50 -20.70
N SER A 366 21.09 -24.83 -20.63
CA SER A 366 22.23 -25.72 -20.85
C SER A 366 23.16 -25.20 -21.97
N PRO A 367 24.48 -25.14 -21.75
CA PRO A 367 25.47 -24.44 -22.60
C PRO A 367 25.52 -24.87 -24.07
N VAL A 368 24.74 -25.86 -24.47
CA VAL A 368 24.65 -26.44 -25.81
C VAL A 368 24.08 -25.46 -26.85
N SER A 369 23.34 -24.41 -26.44
CA SER A 369 22.65 -23.51 -27.39
C SER A 369 23.37 -22.20 -27.70
N ALA A 370 24.37 -21.80 -26.90
CA ALA A 370 24.97 -20.46 -26.99
C ALA A 370 26.05 -20.29 -28.07
N SER A 371 26.57 -21.39 -28.63
CA SER A 371 27.79 -21.35 -29.47
C SER A 371 27.55 -21.08 -30.97
N ALA A 372 26.31 -21.04 -31.48
CA ALA A 372 26.06 -21.09 -32.92
C ALA A 372 25.41 -19.85 -33.56
N THR A 373 24.93 -18.87 -32.78
CA THR A 373 24.26 -17.68 -33.34
C THR A 373 25.23 -16.50 -33.45
N ASN A 374 25.95 -16.44 -34.55
CA ASN A 374 26.79 -15.29 -34.96
C ASN A 374 25.97 -14.00 -35.11
N GLY A 375 25.81 -13.24 -34.03
CA GLY A 375 25.27 -11.86 -34.06
C GLY A 375 23.78 -11.72 -34.33
N ILE A 376 23.01 -12.81 -34.33
CA ILE A 376 21.55 -12.75 -34.42
C ILE A 376 21.02 -12.31 -33.06
N VAL A 377 20.34 -11.16 -33.04
CA VAL A 377 19.68 -10.57 -31.86
C VAL A 377 18.96 -11.68 -31.10
N ALA A 378 19.30 -11.86 -29.82
CA ALA A 378 18.68 -12.87 -28.97
C ALA A 378 17.15 -12.76 -29.11
N PRO A 379 16.44 -13.89 -29.33
CA PRO A 379 14.99 -13.86 -29.50
C PRO A 379 14.36 -13.17 -28.29
N ARG A 380 13.42 -12.25 -28.56
CA ARG A 380 12.72 -11.51 -27.51
C ARG A 380 12.00 -12.50 -26.59
N ASN A 381 12.01 -12.21 -25.29
CA ASN A 381 11.24 -13.00 -24.34
C ASN A 381 9.75 -12.87 -24.66
N SER A 382 9.06 -13.99 -24.82
CA SER A 382 7.64 -14.01 -25.15
C SER A 382 6.75 -13.90 -23.92
N LYS A 383 7.33 -13.90 -22.71
CA LYS A 383 6.59 -13.90 -21.43
C LYS A 383 6.87 -12.63 -20.65
N ALA A 384 5.81 -11.96 -20.20
CA ALA A 384 5.95 -10.76 -19.41
C ALA A 384 4.88 -10.63 -18.32
N VAL A 385 5.17 -9.77 -17.35
CA VAL A 385 4.29 -9.36 -16.27
C VAL A 385 4.07 -7.85 -16.38
N LEU A 386 2.83 -7.43 -16.52
CA LEU A 386 2.42 -6.04 -16.30
C LEU A 386 2.07 -5.89 -14.82
N TYR A 387 2.85 -5.09 -14.11
CA TYR A 387 2.62 -4.80 -12.70
C TYR A 387 1.92 -3.45 -12.52
N CYS A 388 0.69 -3.49 -12.04
CA CYS A 388 -0.14 -2.35 -11.71
C CYS A 388 0.09 -1.97 -10.24
N ASN A 389 0.80 -0.85 -10.01
CA ASN A 389 1.22 -0.42 -8.69
C ASN A 389 0.05 -0.20 -7.71
N PRO A 390 0.29 -0.39 -6.39
CA PRO A 390 -0.67 -0.07 -5.34
C PRO A 390 -0.85 1.44 -5.15
N ASN A 391 -1.70 1.81 -4.19
CA ASN A 391 -1.94 3.22 -3.92
C ASN A 391 -0.70 3.86 -3.32
N ALA A 392 -0.40 5.12 -3.70
CA ALA A 392 0.90 5.75 -3.45
C ALA A 392 2.13 5.00 -4.02
N GLY A 393 1.92 3.89 -4.74
CA GLY A 393 2.97 3.14 -5.40
C GLY A 393 3.46 3.86 -6.64
N LEU A 394 4.68 4.38 -6.56
CA LEU A 394 5.45 4.84 -7.71
C LEU A 394 6.35 3.71 -8.19
N ILE A 395 6.57 3.60 -9.50
CA ILE A 395 7.41 2.54 -10.09
C ILE A 395 8.82 2.51 -9.50
N GLU A 396 9.31 3.68 -9.07
CA GLU A 396 10.60 3.86 -8.41
C GLU A 396 10.70 3.15 -7.06
N VAL A 397 9.57 2.88 -6.41
CA VAL A 397 9.47 2.20 -5.11
C VAL A 397 9.04 0.74 -5.27
N ALA A 398 8.43 0.37 -6.40
CA ALA A 398 7.91 -0.97 -6.65
C ALA A 398 8.98 -2.07 -6.67
N THR A 399 10.23 -1.73 -6.99
CA THR A 399 11.38 -2.66 -6.90
C THR A 399 12.06 -2.64 -5.52
N GLY A 400 11.44 -1.99 -4.53
CA GLY A 400 12.05 -1.68 -3.24
C GLY A 400 13.05 -0.51 -3.29
N MET A 401 13.10 0.27 -2.20
CA MET A 401 14.15 1.27 -1.98
C MET A 401 15.50 0.62 -1.66
N SER A 402 15.51 -0.66 -1.26
CA SER A 402 16.74 -1.39 -0.98
C SER A 402 17.56 -1.59 -2.26
N LEU A 403 18.82 -1.16 -2.23
CA LEU A 403 19.78 -1.42 -3.31
C LEU A 403 20.32 -2.87 -3.32
N ALA A 404 19.77 -3.75 -2.48
CA ALA A 404 20.28 -5.11 -2.28
C ALA A 404 19.86 -6.15 -3.35
N GLY A 405 19.11 -5.76 -4.40
CA GLY A 405 18.65 -6.64 -5.51
C GLY A 405 19.30 -6.34 -6.87
N GLY A 406 18.85 -7.04 -7.93
CA GLY A 406 19.31 -6.82 -9.31
C GLY A 406 20.33 -7.83 -9.88
N ASN A 407 21.23 -7.34 -10.74
CA ASN A 407 22.15 -8.16 -11.56
C ASN A 407 23.32 -8.78 -10.83
N VAL A 408 23.72 -8.20 -9.70
CA VAL A 408 24.94 -8.63 -9.02
C VAL A 408 24.60 -9.87 -8.21
N GLU A 409 25.17 -11.02 -8.58
CA GLU A 409 24.96 -12.28 -7.87
C GLU A 409 25.32 -12.13 -6.38
N THR A 410 24.38 -12.53 -5.52
CA THR A 410 24.58 -12.67 -4.08
C THR A 410 24.94 -14.11 -3.77
N ASP A 411 26.23 -14.48 -3.69
CA ASP A 411 26.75 -15.72 -3.08
C ASP A 411 25.84 -16.98 -3.13
N GLY A 412 25.17 -17.24 -4.25
CA GLY A 412 24.20 -18.34 -4.41
C GLY A 412 22.85 -18.21 -3.67
N VAL A 413 22.61 -17.16 -2.88
CA VAL A 413 21.31 -16.92 -2.22
C VAL A 413 20.45 -16.04 -3.13
N VAL A 414 19.49 -16.67 -3.82
CA VAL A 414 18.46 -15.96 -4.58
C VAL A 414 17.53 -15.26 -3.58
N ASN A 415 17.68 -13.95 -3.46
CA ASN A 415 16.86 -13.15 -2.56
C ASN A 415 15.73 -12.50 -3.37
N ASP A 416 14.53 -13.10 -3.32
CA ASP A 416 13.31 -12.58 -3.95
C ASP A 416 12.71 -11.44 -3.09
N ASN A 417 13.49 -10.38 -2.87
CA ASN A 417 13.14 -9.30 -1.94
C ASN A 417 12.04 -8.37 -2.47
N CYS A 418 11.78 -8.39 -3.77
CA CYS A 418 10.72 -7.61 -4.39
C CYS A 418 10.07 -8.37 -5.56
N TRP A 419 8.94 -7.88 -6.04
CA TRP A 419 8.23 -8.49 -7.16
C TRP A 419 9.05 -8.52 -8.45
N ALA A 420 9.87 -7.50 -8.72
CA ALA A 420 10.74 -7.49 -9.89
C ALA A 420 11.77 -8.61 -9.85
N ASP A 421 12.45 -8.81 -8.72
CA ASP A 421 13.37 -9.94 -8.54
C ASP A 421 12.64 -11.28 -8.68
N PHE A 422 11.50 -11.45 -8.01
CA PHE A 422 10.68 -12.67 -8.08
C PHE A 422 10.33 -13.05 -9.53
N TYR A 423 9.76 -12.12 -10.32
CA TYR A 423 9.34 -12.43 -11.69
C TYR A 423 10.52 -12.59 -12.65
N THR A 424 11.56 -11.77 -12.54
CA THR A 424 12.73 -11.86 -13.43
C THR A 424 13.55 -13.13 -13.18
N ASN A 425 13.60 -13.62 -11.94
CA ASN A 425 14.18 -14.92 -11.59
C ASN A 425 13.37 -16.11 -12.14
N LEU A 426 12.08 -15.91 -12.42
CA LEU A 426 11.22 -16.92 -13.07
C LEU A 426 11.23 -16.85 -14.60
N GLY A 427 12.03 -15.96 -15.19
CA GLY A 427 12.13 -15.85 -16.64
C GLY A 427 11.09 -14.94 -17.28
N PHE A 428 10.40 -14.09 -16.51
CA PHE A 428 9.45 -13.12 -17.05
C PHE A 428 10.09 -11.74 -17.17
N ASP A 429 9.86 -11.06 -18.29
CA ASP A 429 10.08 -9.63 -18.36
C ASP A 429 9.05 -8.93 -17.47
N ILE A 430 9.41 -7.85 -16.77
CA ILE A 430 8.47 -7.08 -15.96
C ILE A 430 8.35 -5.66 -16.49
N TYR A 431 7.11 -5.20 -16.62
CA TYR A 431 6.74 -3.86 -17.03
C TYR A 431 6.05 -3.17 -15.85
N LEU A 432 6.73 -2.15 -15.32
CA LEU A 432 6.25 -1.29 -14.24
C LEU A 432 5.83 0.04 -14.86
N PHE A 433 4.72 0.64 -14.45
CA PHE A 433 4.31 1.95 -14.97
C PHE A 433 3.64 2.84 -13.92
N ASN A 434 3.82 4.14 -14.06
CA ASN A 434 3.11 5.12 -13.24
C ASN A 434 1.76 5.45 -13.91
N TYR A 435 0.67 5.54 -13.16
CA TYR A 435 -0.62 6.02 -13.70
C TYR A 435 -0.51 7.49 -14.15
N ALA A 436 -1.35 7.93 -15.09
CA ALA A 436 -1.36 9.34 -15.46
C ALA A 436 -1.64 10.23 -14.24
N GLY A 437 -0.83 11.27 -14.06
CA GLY A 437 -0.83 12.13 -12.87
C GLY A 437 0.03 11.62 -11.72
N PHE A 438 0.69 10.46 -11.85
CA PHE A 438 1.66 9.93 -10.88
C PHE A 438 3.06 10.02 -11.48
N GLY A 439 4.04 10.38 -10.63
CA GLY A 439 5.43 10.52 -11.05
C GLY A 439 5.54 11.40 -12.31
N ARG A 440 6.09 10.83 -13.39
CA ARG A 440 6.27 11.51 -14.69
C ARG A 440 5.21 11.17 -15.72
N SER A 441 4.29 10.26 -15.42
CA SER A 441 3.17 9.94 -16.30
C SER A 441 2.17 11.10 -16.30
N TYR A 442 1.72 11.51 -17.48
CA TYR A 442 0.81 12.64 -17.63
C TYR A 442 -0.31 12.31 -18.62
N GLY A 443 -1.47 12.91 -18.39
CA GLY A 443 -2.60 12.80 -19.31
C GLY A 443 -2.77 14.02 -20.19
N GLY A 444 -3.48 13.84 -21.31
CA GLY A 444 -3.96 14.93 -22.14
C GLY A 444 -5.07 15.69 -21.44
N GLY A 445 -4.90 17.00 -21.26
CA GLY A 445 -5.97 17.89 -20.85
C GLY A 445 -6.94 18.17 -22.01
N PHE A 446 -8.17 18.61 -21.68
CA PHE A 446 -9.21 18.99 -22.66
C PHE A 446 -8.74 20.04 -23.69
N PHE A 447 -7.73 20.84 -23.35
CA PHE A 447 -7.15 21.87 -24.22
C PHE A 447 -5.92 21.41 -25.01
N GLY A 448 -5.54 20.13 -24.99
CA GLY A 448 -4.43 19.61 -25.81
C GLY A 448 -3.04 20.20 -25.51
N MET A 449 -2.90 21.06 -24.49
CA MET A 449 -1.66 21.80 -24.18
C MET A 449 -0.71 21.08 -23.22
N CYS A 450 -0.91 19.81 -22.90
CA CYS A 450 0.15 19.01 -22.28
C CYS A 450 1.11 18.50 -23.35
N LYS A 451 1.76 19.42 -24.09
CA LYS A 451 3.10 19.09 -24.59
C LYS A 451 3.91 18.77 -23.33
N ARG A 452 4.75 17.71 -23.37
CA ARG A 452 5.87 17.54 -22.45
C ARG A 452 6.43 18.95 -22.27
N ALA A 453 6.31 19.51 -21.07
CA ALA A 453 6.77 20.87 -20.84
C ALA A 453 8.22 20.85 -21.33
N ASN A 454 8.50 21.43 -22.50
CA ASN A 454 9.89 21.67 -22.85
C ASN A 454 10.39 22.46 -21.66
N ASP A 455 11.44 21.94 -21.03
CA ASP A 455 11.91 22.21 -19.66
C ASP A 455 12.22 23.70 -19.34
N ASP A 456 11.89 24.61 -20.26
CA ASP A 456 12.18 26.04 -20.25
C ASP A 456 10.94 26.95 -20.11
N GLU A 457 9.73 26.44 -19.89
CA GLU A 457 8.73 27.27 -19.18
C GLU A 457 9.15 27.35 -17.71
N ILE A 458 10.25 28.10 -17.52
CA ILE A 458 10.88 28.56 -16.30
C ILE A 458 9.80 28.67 -15.24
N TYR A 459 9.98 27.95 -14.14
CA TYR A 459 9.18 28.06 -12.93
C TYR A 459 8.98 29.54 -12.62
N VAL A 460 7.88 30.15 -13.09
CA VAL A 460 7.76 31.61 -13.04
C VAL A 460 7.69 31.95 -11.56
N LEU A 461 8.78 32.54 -11.06
CA LEU A 461 8.92 32.93 -9.68
C LEU A 461 7.93 34.07 -9.40
N GLY A 462 7.39 34.10 -8.19
CA GLY A 462 6.43 35.10 -7.75
C GLY A 462 5.00 34.59 -7.56
N ALA A 463 4.19 35.41 -6.91
CA ALA A 463 2.83 35.05 -6.49
C ALA A 463 1.92 34.67 -7.68
N TRP A 464 2.08 35.32 -8.83
CA TRP A 464 1.26 35.05 -10.01
C TRP A 464 1.53 33.69 -10.64
N GLY A 465 2.81 33.29 -10.77
CA GLY A 465 3.18 31.97 -11.27
C GLY A 465 2.64 30.86 -10.37
N ARG A 466 2.70 31.05 -9.05
CA ARG A 466 2.09 30.16 -8.07
C ARG A 466 0.57 30.08 -8.23
N ILE A 467 -0.13 31.21 -8.34
CA ILE A 467 -1.59 31.23 -8.55
C ILE A 467 -1.96 30.52 -9.86
N LYS A 468 -1.23 30.76 -10.96
CA LYS A 468 -1.45 30.07 -12.24
C LYS A 468 -1.27 28.55 -12.11
N ARG A 469 -0.23 28.09 -11.41
CA ARG A 469 0.00 26.64 -11.15
C ARG A 469 -1.09 26.04 -10.28
N ILE A 470 -1.48 26.72 -9.20
CA ILE A 470 -2.58 26.30 -8.32
C ILE A 470 -3.87 26.17 -9.12
N PHE A 471 -4.23 27.21 -9.86
CA PHE A 471 -5.44 27.23 -10.67
C PHE A 471 -5.41 26.12 -11.72
N HIS A 472 -4.29 25.98 -12.43
CA HIS A 472 -4.14 24.92 -13.43
C HIS A 472 -4.22 23.52 -12.80
N GLY A 473 -3.49 23.24 -11.72
CA GLY A 473 -3.49 21.93 -11.07
C GLY A 473 -4.84 21.54 -10.43
N VAL A 474 -5.60 22.51 -9.96
CA VAL A 474 -6.94 22.27 -9.38
C VAL A 474 -8.00 22.11 -10.47
N PHE A 475 -8.01 22.96 -11.51
CA PHE A 475 -9.12 23.04 -12.46
C PHE A 475 -8.83 22.46 -13.84
N CYS A 476 -7.60 22.57 -14.34
CA CYS A 476 -7.24 22.20 -15.71
C CYS A 476 -6.34 20.96 -15.81
N GLY A 477 -5.76 20.53 -14.69
CA GLY A 477 -4.84 19.42 -14.59
C GLY A 477 -5.53 18.08 -14.85
N PHE A 478 -4.75 17.12 -15.34
CA PHE A 478 -5.21 15.75 -15.44
C PHE A 478 -5.54 15.20 -14.05
N ASN A 479 -6.69 14.56 -13.93
CA ASN A 479 -7.19 14.05 -12.66
C ASN A 479 -7.32 12.52 -12.75
N PRO A 480 -6.54 11.75 -11.98
CA PRO A 480 -6.68 10.31 -11.96
C PRO A 480 -8.09 9.94 -11.49
N THR A 481 -8.71 9.00 -12.18
CA THR A 481 -9.96 8.33 -11.81
C THR A 481 -9.79 6.83 -12.00
N PRO A 482 -10.64 5.99 -11.42
CA PRO A 482 -10.57 4.56 -11.64
C PRO A 482 -10.63 4.17 -13.13
N ASP A 483 -11.44 4.86 -13.93
CA ASP A 483 -11.51 4.63 -15.37
C ASP A 483 -10.22 4.99 -16.10
N THR A 484 -9.54 6.06 -15.68
CA THR A 484 -8.25 6.40 -16.29
C THR A 484 -7.17 5.40 -15.90
N LEU A 485 -7.17 4.88 -14.68
CA LEU A 485 -6.27 3.81 -14.25
C LEU A 485 -6.43 2.55 -15.13
N ARG A 486 -7.68 2.13 -15.38
CA ARG A 486 -7.99 1.02 -16.30
C ARG A 486 -7.54 1.32 -17.74
N ALA A 487 -7.70 2.55 -18.19
CA ALA A 487 -7.29 2.96 -19.53
C ALA A 487 -5.77 2.98 -19.69
N ASP A 488 -5.04 3.40 -18.64
CA ASP A 488 -3.58 3.42 -18.62
C ASP A 488 -3.02 1.99 -18.65
N GLY A 489 -3.52 1.09 -17.79
CA GLY A 489 -3.14 -0.33 -17.81
C GLY A 489 -3.46 -1.02 -19.16
N PHE A 490 -4.61 -0.69 -19.77
CA PHE A 490 -4.96 -1.17 -21.11
C PHE A 490 -4.02 -0.64 -22.21
N ALA A 491 -3.59 0.62 -22.12
CA ALA A 491 -2.65 1.20 -23.07
C ALA A 491 -1.27 0.50 -22.99
N VAL A 492 -0.77 0.27 -21.77
CA VAL A 492 0.51 -0.39 -21.54
C VAL A 492 0.47 -1.86 -21.97
N SER A 493 -0.55 -2.63 -21.56
CA SER A 493 -0.73 -4.02 -22.02
C SER A 493 -0.84 -4.15 -23.54
N SER A 494 -1.61 -3.27 -24.18
CA SER A 494 -1.72 -3.24 -25.65
C SER A 494 -0.36 -2.96 -26.30
N HIS A 495 0.44 -2.03 -25.76
CA HIS A 495 1.78 -1.75 -26.25
C HIS A 495 2.73 -2.95 -26.08
N ILE A 496 2.71 -3.60 -24.92
CA ILE A 496 3.50 -4.79 -24.62
C ILE A 496 3.19 -5.93 -25.62
N ILE A 497 1.90 -6.23 -25.81
CA ILE A 497 1.51 -7.33 -26.71
C ILE A 497 1.79 -6.97 -28.17
N SER A 498 1.36 -5.78 -28.63
CA SER A 498 1.40 -5.45 -30.06
C SER A 498 2.75 -4.95 -30.56
N GLN A 499 3.51 -4.19 -29.76
CA GLN A 499 4.76 -3.56 -30.20
C GLN A 499 6.00 -4.30 -29.67
N MET A 500 5.92 -4.81 -28.43
CA MET A 500 7.04 -5.58 -27.85
C MET A 500 7.04 -7.04 -28.31
N GLY A 501 5.87 -7.57 -28.70
CA GLY A 501 5.72 -8.93 -29.23
C GLY A 501 5.59 -9.99 -28.14
N VAL A 502 5.10 -9.62 -26.96
CA VAL A 502 4.84 -10.56 -25.86
C VAL A 502 3.65 -11.44 -26.20
N GLU A 503 3.81 -12.75 -26.04
CA GLU A 503 2.79 -13.75 -26.36
C GLU A 503 2.02 -14.22 -25.13
N SER A 504 2.62 -14.13 -23.94
CA SER A 504 2.03 -14.53 -22.67
C SER A 504 2.21 -13.41 -21.64
N LEU A 505 1.15 -12.64 -21.43
CA LEU A 505 1.10 -11.53 -20.47
C LEU A 505 0.40 -11.97 -19.19
N ILE A 506 1.04 -11.74 -18.06
CA ILE A 506 0.43 -11.78 -16.73
C ILE A 506 0.11 -10.34 -16.33
N ILE A 507 -1.06 -10.11 -15.74
CA ILE A 507 -1.45 -8.80 -15.23
C ILE A 507 -1.57 -8.94 -13.71
N HIS A 508 -0.69 -8.27 -12.97
CA HIS A 508 -0.67 -8.31 -11.52
C HIS A 508 -1.02 -6.92 -10.98
N GLY A 509 -2.09 -6.81 -10.19
CA GLY A 509 -2.42 -5.58 -9.47
C GLY A 509 -2.47 -5.80 -7.97
N GLU A 510 -1.78 -4.93 -7.23
CA GLU A 510 -1.78 -4.88 -5.77
C GLU A 510 -2.68 -3.73 -5.28
N SER A 511 -3.52 -3.95 -4.25
CA SER A 511 -4.37 -2.89 -3.68
C SER A 511 -5.22 -2.18 -4.76
N ILE A 512 -5.15 -0.85 -4.88
CA ILE A 512 -5.84 -0.08 -5.95
C ILE A 512 -5.37 -0.49 -7.36
N GLY A 513 -4.16 -1.03 -7.48
CA GLY A 513 -3.64 -1.59 -8.72
C GLY A 513 -4.48 -2.76 -9.22
N GLY A 514 -5.18 -3.48 -8.34
CA GLY A 514 -6.17 -4.48 -8.72
C GLY A 514 -7.36 -3.93 -9.50
N VAL A 515 -7.71 -2.64 -9.32
CA VAL A 515 -8.72 -1.93 -10.14
C VAL A 515 -8.23 -1.81 -11.59
N ALA A 516 -6.98 -1.36 -11.75
CA ALA A 516 -6.35 -1.23 -13.06
C ALA A 516 -6.15 -2.60 -13.72
N ALA A 517 -5.66 -3.58 -12.97
CA ALA A 517 -5.41 -4.94 -13.43
C ALA A 517 -6.68 -5.64 -13.89
N SER A 518 -7.75 -5.65 -13.08
CA SER A 518 -9.03 -6.29 -13.44
C SER A 518 -9.66 -5.65 -14.67
N GLY A 519 -9.71 -4.31 -14.73
CA GLY A 519 -10.26 -3.61 -15.91
C GLY A 519 -9.39 -3.79 -17.17
N THR A 520 -8.07 -3.90 -17.00
CA THR A 520 -7.15 -4.19 -18.11
C THR A 520 -7.35 -5.60 -18.65
N ALA A 521 -7.40 -6.60 -17.76
CA ALA A 521 -7.62 -8.00 -18.11
C ALA A 521 -8.97 -8.20 -18.82
N ARG A 522 -10.04 -7.56 -18.30
CA ARG A 522 -11.34 -7.53 -18.97
C ARG A 522 -11.24 -6.98 -20.39
N LYS A 523 -10.70 -5.78 -20.58
CA LYS A 523 -10.59 -5.16 -21.91
C LYS A 523 -9.72 -5.96 -22.87
N CYS A 524 -8.64 -6.56 -22.38
CA CYS A 524 -7.78 -7.43 -23.20
C CYS A 524 -8.50 -8.71 -23.61
N THR A 525 -9.28 -9.32 -22.71
CA THR A 525 -10.04 -10.56 -22.99
C THR A 525 -11.29 -10.33 -23.85
N GLU A 526 -11.88 -9.14 -23.80
CA GLU A 526 -12.93 -8.70 -24.73
C GLU A 526 -12.38 -8.44 -26.15
N ASN A 527 -11.09 -8.07 -26.27
CA ASN A 527 -10.46 -7.81 -27.56
C ASN A 527 -9.96 -9.11 -28.19
N SER A 528 -10.56 -9.51 -29.31
CA SER A 528 -10.23 -10.75 -30.05
C SER A 528 -8.74 -10.92 -30.38
N HIS A 529 -7.97 -9.84 -30.57
CA HIS A 529 -6.54 -9.92 -30.88
C HIS A 529 -5.65 -10.10 -29.66
N LEU A 530 -6.15 -9.74 -28.47
CA LEU A 530 -5.39 -9.76 -27.21
C LEU A 530 -5.87 -10.88 -26.27
N LYS A 531 -7.05 -11.46 -26.53
CA LYS A 531 -7.72 -12.40 -25.63
C LYS A 531 -6.83 -13.57 -25.22
N ASP A 532 -6.20 -14.22 -26.18
CA ASP A 532 -5.39 -15.42 -25.93
C ASP A 532 -3.96 -15.08 -25.46
N LYS A 533 -3.66 -13.78 -25.30
CA LYS A 533 -2.36 -13.28 -24.85
C LYS A 533 -2.33 -13.00 -23.35
N VAL A 534 -3.48 -12.90 -22.68
CA VAL A 534 -3.54 -12.74 -21.22
C VAL A 534 -3.60 -14.11 -20.55
N SER A 535 -2.46 -14.52 -20.01
CA SER A 535 -2.26 -15.83 -19.38
C SER A 535 -2.78 -15.93 -17.95
N LEU A 536 -2.73 -14.82 -17.19
CA LEU A 536 -3.13 -14.79 -15.78
C LEU A 536 -3.45 -13.36 -15.33
N LEU A 537 -4.52 -13.19 -14.56
CA LEU A 537 -4.79 -12.00 -13.75
C LEU A 537 -4.54 -12.32 -12.27
N ILE A 538 -3.73 -11.52 -11.60
CA ILE A 538 -3.47 -11.62 -10.15
C ILE A 538 -4.00 -10.33 -9.49
N CYS A 539 -4.95 -10.48 -8.57
CA CYS A 539 -5.41 -9.41 -7.70
C CYS A 539 -4.90 -9.65 -6.29
N ASP A 540 -3.81 -8.97 -5.93
CA ASP A 540 -3.17 -9.03 -4.61
C ASP A 540 -3.79 -7.98 -3.69
N ARG A 541 -4.35 -8.43 -2.54
CA ARG A 541 -4.95 -7.60 -1.48
C ARG A 541 -5.78 -6.46 -2.07
N THR A 542 -6.65 -6.78 -3.01
CA THR A 542 -7.47 -5.81 -3.75
C THR A 542 -8.85 -5.68 -3.11
N PHE A 543 -9.48 -4.52 -3.25
CA PHE A 543 -10.84 -4.28 -2.76
C PHE A 543 -11.93 -4.49 -3.83
N CYS A 544 -13.17 -4.72 -3.40
CA CYS A 544 -14.31 -4.91 -4.32
C CYS A 544 -14.79 -3.58 -4.94
N ASN A 545 -14.80 -2.49 -4.18
CA ASN A 545 -14.97 -1.12 -4.63
C ASN A 545 -14.45 -0.11 -3.60
N LEU A 546 -14.11 1.08 -4.09
CA LEU A 546 -13.54 2.18 -3.35
C LEU A 546 -14.50 2.73 -2.28
N GLU A 547 -15.80 2.77 -2.57
CA GLU A 547 -16.80 3.24 -1.62
C GLU A 547 -16.88 2.34 -0.38
N ALA A 548 -16.83 1.03 -0.54
CA ALA A 548 -16.84 0.05 0.54
C ALA A 548 -15.61 0.14 1.45
N VAL A 549 -14.43 0.40 0.88
CA VAL A 549 -13.19 0.64 1.63
C VAL A 549 -13.29 1.96 2.41
N ALA A 550 -13.71 3.03 1.75
CA ALA A 550 -13.87 4.33 2.41
C ALA A 550 -14.85 4.26 3.59
N GLN A 551 -15.94 3.50 3.46
CA GLN A 551 -16.92 3.32 4.54
C GLN A 551 -16.31 2.69 5.80
N ARG A 552 -15.33 1.80 5.64
CA ARG A 552 -14.69 1.10 6.75
C ARG A 552 -13.50 1.84 7.32
N LEU A 553 -12.75 2.56 6.48
CA LEU A 553 -11.62 3.38 6.91
C LEU A 553 -12.04 4.70 7.57
N VAL A 554 -13.07 5.36 7.04
CA VAL A 554 -13.48 6.72 7.46
C VAL A 554 -14.85 6.74 8.16
N GLY A 555 -15.71 5.76 7.88
CA GLY A 555 -17.05 5.64 8.45
C GLY A 555 -18.16 5.61 7.39
N GLY A 556 -19.33 5.07 7.75
CA GLY A 556 -20.39 4.73 6.78
C GLY A 556 -20.89 5.87 5.87
N TRP A 557 -20.77 7.12 6.29
CA TRP A 557 -21.16 8.30 5.50
C TRP A 557 -20.25 8.55 4.29
N SER A 558 -19.00 8.11 4.33
CA SER A 558 -17.99 8.42 3.32
C SER A 558 -18.31 7.79 1.96
N GLY A 559 -18.93 6.60 1.92
CA GLY A 559 -19.40 5.98 0.68
C GLY A 559 -20.45 6.83 -0.05
N TYR A 560 -21.35 7.47 0.70
CA TYR A 560 -22.31 8.42 0.14
C TYR A 560 -21.63 9.70 -0.34
N ALA A 561 -20.66 10.22 0.43
CA ALA A 561 -19.89 11.39 0.04
C ALA A 561 -19.11 11.17 -1.26
N ILE A 562 -18.47 10.01 -1.45
CA ILE A 562 -17.79 9.65 -2.70
C ILE A 562 -18.78 9.61 -3.86
N ARG A 563 -19.94 8.96 -3.70
CA ARG A 563 -20.95 8.94 -4.77
C ARG A 563 -21.48 10.33 -5.13
N MET A 564 -21.63 11.22 -4.14
CA MET A 564 -22.13 12.57 -4.37
C MET A 564 -21.07 13.49 -4.99
N LEU A 565 -19.85 13.49 -4.46
CA LEU A 565 -18.78 14.43 -4.82
C LEU A 565 -17.90 13.93 -5.99
N ALA A 566 -17.89 12.62 -6.22
CA ALA A 566 -17.14 11.95 -7.28
C ALA A 566 -18.00 10.85 -7.96
N PRO A 567 -19.13 11.22 -8.60
CA PRO A 567 -20.08 10.25 -9.17
C PRO A 567 -19.48 9.33 -10.25
N PHE A 568 -18.38 9.74 -10.88
CA PHE A 568 -17.65 8.95 -11.88
C PHE A 568 -16.56 8.04 -11.28
N TRP A 569 -16.48 7.94 -9.95
CA TRP A 569 -15.47 7.13 -9.25
C TRP A 569 -16.02 5.82 -8.72
N SER A 570 -17.28 5.50 -9.03
CA SER A 570 -17.83 4.22 -8.65
C SER A 570 -17.05 3.11 -9.34
N THR A 571 -16.44 2.26 -8.51
CA THR A 571 -15.63 1.14 -8.99
C THR A 571 -16.45 -0.12 -8.94
N ASP A 572 -16.19 -0.99 -9.92
CA ASP A 572 -16.86 -2.28 -10.02
C ASP A 572 -15.79 -3.33 -10.31
N VAL A 573 -14.88 -3.48 -9.34
CA VAL A 573 -13.71 -4.35 -9.49
C VAL A 573 -14.16 -5.80 -9.57
N VAL A 574 -15.22 -6.16 -8.82
CA VAL A 574 -15.86 -7.48 -8.89
C VAL A 574 -16.38 -7.73 -10.30
N GLY A 575 -17.13 -6.79 -10.89
CA GLY A 575 -17.64 -6.93 -12.25
C GLY A 575 -16.53 -7.07 -13.28
N ASP A 576 -15.47 -6.27 -13.16
CA ASP A 576 -14.31 -6.35 -14.06
C ASP A 576 -13.57 -7.69 -13.92
N PHE A 577 -13.36 -8.17 -12.69
CA PHE A 577 -12.71 -9.45 -12.41
C PHE A 577 -13.52 -10.64 -12.91
N LEU A 578 -14.83 -10.64 -12.67
CA LEU A 578 -15.73 -11.70 -13.14
C LEU A 578 -15.83 -11.72 -14.67
N ALA A 579 -15.83 -10.55 -15.32
CA ALA A 579 -15.92 -10.42 -16.77
C ALA A 579 -14.63 -10.83 -17.51
N ALA A 580 -13.46 -10.74 -16.85
CA ALA A 580 -12.21 -11.21 -17.44
C ALA A 580 -12.25 -12.74 -17.63
N THR A 581 -12.02 -13.21 -18.86
CA THR A 581 -12.12 -14.66 -19.21
C THR A 581 -10.80 -15.42 -19.08
N CYS A 582 -9.72 -14.78 -18.66
CA CYS A 582 -8.43 -15.42 -18.41
C CYS A 582 -8.43 -16.15 -17.06
N PRO A 583 -7.43 -17.02 -16.81
CA PRO A 583 -7.15 -17.54 -15.47
C PRO A 583 -6.93 -16.40 -14.47
N LYS A 584 -7.39 -16.58 -13.23
CA LYS A 584 -7.46 -15.52 -12.22
C LYS A 584 -7.03 -16.01 -10.85
N ILE A 585 -6.26 -15.21 -10.11
CA ILE A 585 -5.95 -15.38 -8.70
C ILE A 585 -6.52 -14.20 -7.92
N VAL A 586 -7.23 -14.52 -6.83
CA VAL A 586 -7.63 -13.57 -5.79
C VAL A 586 -6.81 -13.88 -4.55
N ALA A 587 -5.82 -13.03 -4.27
CA ALA A 587 -4.99 -13.15 -3.07
C ALA A 587 -5.47 -12.14 -2.03
N ASN A 588 -5.74 -12.59 -0.81
CA ASN A 588 -6.34 -11.75 0.23
C ASN A 588 -5.77 -12.10 1.59
N ASP A 589 -5.40 -11.07 2.33
CA ASP A 589 -5.08 -11.18 3.75
C ASP A 589 -6.28 -10.70 4.58
N ALA A 590 -6.83 -11.57 5.43
CA ALA A 590 -7.96 -11.21 6.27
C ALA A 590 -7.58 -10.25 7.43
N ALA A 591 -6.28 -10.13 7.71
CA ALA A 591 -5.71 -9.22 8.70
C ALA A 591 -5.15 -7.92 8.07
N ASP A 592 -5.46 -7.64 6.80
CA ASP A 592 -5.07 -6.39 6.14
C ASP A 592 -5.66 -5.17 6.88
N ALA A 593 -4.79 -4.28 7.34
CA ALA A 593 -5.15 -3.09 8.11
C ALA A 593 -5.81 -1.98 7.27
N ILE A 594 -5.61 -1.97 5.95
CA ILE A 594 -6.11 -0.93 5.04
C ILE A 594 -7.36 -1.41 4.30
N ILE A 595 -7.35 -2.64 3.80
CA ILE A 595 -8.49 -3.23 3.09
C ILE A 595 -9.14 -4.25 4.01
N ALA A 596 -10.10 -3.78 4.80
CA ALA A 596 -10.88 -4.64 5.67
C ALA A 596 -11.47 -5.82 4.89
N ASP A 597 -11.42 -7.02 5.47
CA ASP A 597 -11.75 -8.26 4.79
C ASP A 597 -13.14 -8.23 4.12
N SER A 598 -14.13 -7.58 4.74
CA SER A 598 -15.50 -7.45 4.21
C SER A 598 -15.64 -6.49 3.02
N SER A 599 -14.62 -5.67 2.76
CA SER A 599 -14.50 -4.81 1.57
C SER A 599 -13.51 -5.34 0.53
N SER A 600 -12.87 -6.49 0.79
CA SER A 600 -11.95 -7.12 -0.16
C SER A 600 -12.65 -7.60 -1.44
N LEU A 601 -11.88 -7.82 -2.49
CA LEU A 601 -12.36 -8.44 -3.73
C LEU A 601 -12.89 -9.85 -3.47
N LYS A 602 -12.25 -10.63 -2.59
CA LYS A 602 -12.70 -11.96 -2.12
C LYS A 602 -14.14 -11.88 -1.59
N SER A 603 -14.38 -10.96 -0.65
CA SER A 603 -15.71 -10.78 -0.07
C SER A 603 -16.74 -10.27 -1.09
N GLY A 604 -16.32 -9.38 -2.00
CA GLY A 604 -17.19 -8.91 -3.07
C GLY A 604 -17.65 -10.02 -4.03
N ILE A 605 -16.73 -10.89 -4.46
CA ILE A 605 -17.06 -12.08 -5.28
C ILE A 605 -18.02 -12.99 -4.53
N SER A 606 -17.75 -13.21 -3.24
CA SER A 606 -18.56 -14.09 -2.38
C SER A 606 -19.98 -13.56 -2.20
N PHE A 607 -20.14 -12.26 -1.95
CA PHE A 607 -21.46 -11.61 -1.88
C PHE A 607 -22.22 -11.69 -3.20
N TRP A 608 -21.55 -11.52 -4.33
CA TRP A 608 -22.19 -11.65 -5.63
C TRP A 608 -22.71 -13.08 -5.85
N LYS A 609 -21.90 -14.08 -5.50
CA LYS A 609 -22.20 -15.50 -5.73
C LYS A 609 -23.29 -16.03 -4.81
N GLU A 610 -23.24 -15.70 -3.53
CA GLU A 610 -24.18 -16.24 -2.54
C GLU A 610 -25.45 -15.38 -2.43
N ILE A 611 -25.31 -14.05 -2.25
CA ILE A 611 -26.42 -13.18 -1.85
C ILE A 611 -27.09 -12.50 -3.05
N LYS A 612 -26.31 -12.11 -4.06
CA LYS A 612 -26.79 -11.33 -5.22
C LYS A 612 -26.84 -12.17 -6.50
N ARG A 613 -26.95 -13.49 -6.37
CA ARG A 613 -26.96 -14.40 -7.53
C ARG A 613 -28.07 -14.01 -8.51
N GLY A 614 -27.70 -13.88 -9.79
CA GLY A 614 -28.61 -13.44 -10.85
C GLY A 614 -28.77 -11.93 -10.98
N SER A 615 -28.17 -11.12 -10.09
CA SER A 615 -28.03 -9.69 -10.31
C SER A 615 -27.10 -9.44 -11.50
N SER A 616 -27.57 -8.64 -12.46
CA SER A 616 -26.77 -8.21 -13.61
C SER A 616 -25.71 -7.16 -13.26
N SER A 617 -25.76 -6.61 -12.04
CA SER A 617 -24.86 -5.54 -11.59
C SER A 617 -24.21 -5.91 -10.26
N THR A 618 -22.90 -5.74 -10.22
CA THR A 618 -22.03 -5.86 -9.04
C THR A 618 -21.75 -4.51 -8.37
N LYS A 619 -22.25 -3.40 -8.94
CA LYS A 619 -22.13 -2.06 -8.36
C LYS A 619 -22.70 -1.99 -6.94
N GLY A 620 -21.89 -1.47 -6.01
CA GLY A 620 -22.27 -1.30 -4.61
C GLY A 620 -22.22 -2.57 -3.76
N ILE A 621 -21.73 -3.70 -4.29
CA ILE A 621 -21.44 -4.89 -3.48
C ILE A 621 -20.41 -4.54 -2.39
N GLY A 622 -20.45 -5.19 -1.23
CA GLY A 622 -19.50 -4.93 -0.14
C GLY A 622 -19.70 -3.61 0.59
N TRP A 623 -20.69 -2.79 0.22
CA TRP A 623 -21.14 -1.67 1.05
C TRP A 623 -21.47 -2.16 2.46
N ILE A 624 -21.28 -1.29 3.46
CA ILE A 624 -21.78 -1.60 4.81
C ILE A 624 -23.27 -1.83 4.71
N MET A 625 -23.69 -3.04 5.07
CA MET A 625 -25.09 -3.43 5.05
C MET A 625 -25.66 -3.21 6.43
N ASP A 626 -26.65 -2.32 6.52
CA ASP A 626 -27.41 -2.20 7.76
C ASP A 626 -28.14 -3.50 8.03
N ALA A 627 -27.94 -4.05 9.23
CA ALA A 627 -28.72 -5.18 9.68
C ALA A 627 -30.22 -4.82 9.64
N PRO A 628 -31.09 -5.71 9.12
CA PRO A 628 -32.53 -5.51 9.15
C PRO A 628 -33.01 -5.06 10.53
N LEU A 629 -34.00 -4.16 10.55
CA LEU A 629 -34.47 -3.50 11.78
C LEU A 629 -34.77 -4.50 12.91
N HIS A 630 -35.38 -5.64 12.57
CA HIS A 630 -35.76 -6.65 13.54
C HIS A 630 -34.56 -7.30 14.25
N TYR A 631 -33.43 -7.53 13.57
CA TYR A 631 -32.18 -7.99 14.22
C TYR A 631 -31.58 -6.92 15.12
N ARG A 632 -31.65 -5.64 14.71
CA ARG A 632 -31.19 -4.51 15.52
C ARG A 632 -32.04 -4.31 16.78
N MET A 633 -33.35 -4.48 16.66
CA MET A 633 -34.28 -4.39 17.78
C MET A 633 -34.08 -5.55 18.76
N ALA A 634 -33.86 -6.78 18.27
CA ALA A 634 -33.54 -7.91 19.12
C ALA A 634 -32.22 -7.71 19.90
N ASP A 635 -31.17 -7.19 19.25
CA ASP A 635 -29.91 -6.85 19.92
C ASP A 635 -30.08 -5.72 20.95
N TRP A 636 -30.90 -4.71 20.62
CA TRP A 636 -31.21 -3.61 21.54
C TRP A 636 -31.99 -4.07 22.78
N GLU A 637 -33.00 -4.93 22.59
CA GLU A 637 -33.77 -5.53 23.68
C GLU A 637 -32.98 -6.60 24.44
N ASN A 638 -31.84 -7.05 23.90
CA ASN A 638 -31.02 -8.14 24.43
C ASN A 638 -31.81 -9.46 24.57
N VAL A 639 -32.71 -9.73 23.61
CA VAL A 639 -33.58 -10.92 23.56
C VAL A 639 -33.31 -11.73 22.28
N CYS A 640 -33.92 -12.92 22.19
CA CYS A 640 -33.86 -13.71 20.96
C CYS A 640 -34.51 -12.93 19.83
N VAL A 641 -34.08 -13.15 18.59
CA VAL A 641 -34.78 -12.57 17.45
C VAL A 641 -36.24 -13.07 17.39
N SER A 642 -36.52 -14.30 17.85
CA SER A 642 -37.90 -14.81 17.97
C SER A 642 -38.73 -14.09 19.03
N ASP A 643 -38.08 -13.53 20.05
CA ASP A 643 -38.73 -13.00 21.26
C ASP A 643 -38.85 -11.47 21.23
N SER A 644 -38.24 -10.82 20.24
CA SER A 644 -38.29 -9.37 20.14
C SER A 644 -39.69 -8.88 19.79
N ARG A 645 -40.16 -7.89 20.56
CA ARG A 645 -41.51 -7.31 20.41
C ARG A 645 -41.70 -6.58 19.08
N TYR A 646 -40.60 -6.25 18.41
CA TYR A 646 -40.58 -5.52 17.13
C TYR A 646 -40.53 -6.45 15.92
N VAL A 647 -40.43 -7.76 16.12
CA VAL A 647 -40.49 -8.76 15.04
C VAL A 647 -41.94 -9.26 14.93
N PRO A 648 -42.65 -8.97 13.83
CA PRO A 648 -43.99 -9.53 13.65
C PRO A 648 -43.89 -11.06 13.43
N PRO A 649 -44.49 -11.90 14.30
CA PRO A 649 -44.67 -13.31 13.99
C PRO A 649 -45.53 -13.43 12.71
N PRO A 650 -45.24 -14.33 11.75
CA PRO A 650 -44.47 -15.58 11.88
C PRO A 650 -43.12 -15.62 11.14
N ARG A 651 -42.62 -14.50 10.60
CA ARG A 651 -41.52 -14.55 9.60
C ARG A 651 -40.17 -15.02 10.12
N VAL A 652 -39.89 -14.87 11.41
CA VAL A 652 -38.55 -15.14 11.98
C VAL A 652 -38.55 -16.30 12.97
N THR A 653 -39.66 -16.53 13.67
CA THR A 653 -39.83 -17.61 14.67
C THR A 653 -39.78 -19.02 14.08
N GLY A 654 -39.77 -19.14 12.75
CA GLY A 654 -39.70 -20.41 12.02
C GLY A 654 -38.50 -20.51 11.08
N MET A 655 -37.51 -19.63 11.19
CA MET A 655 -36.32 -19.71 10.34
C MET A 655 -35.50 -20.92 10.77
N THR A 656 -35.49 -21.96 9.94
CA THR A 656 -34.63 -23.13 10.11
C THR A 656 -33.28 -22.85 9.49
N ALA A 657 -32.23 -23.51 9.98
CA ALA A 657 -30.95 -23.47 9.29
C ALA A 657 -31.11 -24.01 7.84
N PRO A 658 -30.31 -23.51 6.89
CA PRO A 658 -30.34 -24.02 5.52
C PRO A 658 -29.96 -25.50 5.48
N GLU A 659 -30.50 -26.25 4.52
CA GLU A 659 -30.23 -27.68 4.36
C GLU A 659 -29.62 -27.98 2.98
N TRP A 660 -28.47 -28.68 2.95
CA TRP A 660 -27.84 -29.08 1.70
C TRP A 660 -28.30 -30.49 1.29
N PRO A 661 -28.67 -30.75 0.02
CA PRO A 661 -28.53 -29.91 -1.18
C PRO A 661 -29.78 -29.11 -1.57
N ALA A 662 -30.81 -29.08 -0.72
CA ALA A 662 -32.07 -28.37 -1.02
C ALA A 662 -31.81 -26.88 -1.26
N ASP A 663 -31.02 -26.27 -0.38
CA ASP A 663 -30.58 -24.90 -0.48
C ASP A 663 -29.22 -24.83 -1.19
N LYS A 664 -29.20 -24.25 -2.39
CA LYS A 664 -27.98 -24.13 -3.20
C LYS A 664 -27.11 -22.93 -2.82
N HIS A 665 -27.64 -22.02 -2.03
CA HIS A 665 -27.04 -20.73 -1.68
C HIS A 665 -27.68 -20.24 -0.38
N ILE A 666 -26.97 -19.37 0.34
CA ILE A 666 -27.52 -18.70 1.52
C ILE A 666 -28.19 -17.38 1.12
N SER A 667 -29.41 -17.17 1.59
CA SER A 667 -30.13 -15.91 1.42
C SER A 667 -29.53 -14.81 2.31
N ILE A 668 -29.84 -13.55 1.98
CA ILE A 668 -29.43 -12.40 2.81
C ILE A 668 -30.02 -12.50 4.21
N GLU A 669 -31.25 -13.00 4.33
CA GLU A 669 -31.96 -13.09 5.61
C GLU A 669 -31.34 -14.15 6.52
N GLU A 670 -30.99 -15.33 5.99
CA GLU A 670 -30.28 -16.39 6.71
C GLU A 670 -28.89 -15.94 7.13
N GLY A 671 -28.15 -15.24 6.26
CA GLY A 671 -26.84 -14.68 6.61
C GLY A 671 -26.92 -13.71 7.79
N PHE A 672 -27.88 -12.79 7.77
CA PHE A 672 -28.09 -11.86 8.89
C PHE A 672 -28.61 -12.57 10.14
N HIS A 673 -29.43 -13.62 10.00
CA HIS A 673 -29.89 -14.44 11.10
C HIS A 673 -28.70 -15.13 11.79
N PHE A 674 -27.84 -15.79 11.02
CA PHE A 674 -26.60 -16.40 11.52
C PHE A 674 -25.74 -15.39 12.28
N ALA A 675 -25.55 -14.20 11.71
CA ALA A 675 -24.79 -13.12 12.34
C ALA A 675 -25.43 -12.65 13.66
N ALA A 676 -26.76 -12.54 13.72
CA ALA A 676 -27.49 -12.19 14.93
C ALA A 676 -27.36 -13.25 16.03
N CYS A 677 -27.51 -14.53 15.68
CA CYS A 677 -27.34 -15.65 16.59
C CYS A 677 -25.92 -15.67 17.19
N ALA A 678 -24.89 -15.61 16.34
CA ALA A 678 -23.50 -15.61 16.78
C ALA A 678 -23.18 -14.40 17.68
N LYS A 679 -23.67 -13.21 17.34
CA LYS A 679 -23.49 -11.99 18.15
C LYS A 679 -24.16 -12.11 19.53
N ARG A 680 -25.38 -12.64 19.60
CA ARG A 680 -26.10 -12.82 20.88
C ARG A 680 -25.37 -13.78 21.80
N ILE A 681 -24.92 -14.92 21.26
CA ILE A 681 -24.12 -15.91 22.00
C ILE A 681 -22.87 -15.25 22.59
N GLY A 682 -22.11 -14.51 21.77
CA GLY A 682 -20.90 -13.82 22.23
C GLY A 682 -21.15 -12.72 23.28
N LYS A 683 -22.29 -12.01 23.19
CA LYS A 683 -22.68 -10.97 24.16
C LYS A 683 -23.06 -11.56 25.52
N LEU A 684 -23.80 -12.67 25.55
CA LEU A 684 -24.13 -13.37 26.80
C LEU A 684 -22.89 -14.00 27.43
N ALA A 685 -22.05 -14.68 26.64
CA ALA A 685 -20.79 -15.23 27.11
C ALA A 685 -19.87 -14.15 27.70
N SER A 686 -19.80 -12.96 27.08
CA SER A 686 -19.00 -11.84 27.58
C SER A 686 -19.57 -11.25 28.88
N SER A 687 -20.90 -11.15 28.97
CA SER A 687 -21.59 -10.71 30.20
C SER A 687 -21.34 -11.68 31.36
N GLU A 688 -21.42 -12.98 31.08
CA GLU A 688 -21.18 -14.03 32.07
C GLU A 688 -19.73 -14.09 32.53
N LYS A 689 -18.77 -13.94 31.60
CA LYS A 689 -17.34 -13.80 31.94
C LYS A 689 -17.10 -12.63 32.90
N LYS A 690 -17.74 -11.48 32.65
CA LYS A 690 -17.64 -10.30 33.54
C LYS A 690 -18.27 -10.58 34.90
N ARG A 691 -19.43 -11.26 34.95
CA ARG A 691 -20.09 -11.65 36.21
C ARG A 691 -19.19 -12.54 37.07
N LEU A 692 -18.57 -13.56 36.46
CA LEU A 692 -17.63 -14.45 37.14
C LEU A 692 -16.37 -13.72 37.62
N ALA A 693 -15.80 -12.83 36.81
CA ALA A 693 -14.65 -12.02 37.20
C ALA A 693 -14.94 -11.10 38.40
N VAL A 694 -16.15 -10.51 38.44
CA VAL A 694 -16.61 -9.70 39.59
C VAL A 694 -16.76 -10.58 40.84
N MET A 695 -17.37 -11.76 40.72
CA MET A 695 -17.49 -12.70 41.85
C MET A 695 -16.12 -13.14 42.40
N MET A 696 -15.15 -13.39 41.52
CA MET A 696 -13.76 -13.71 41.91
C MET A 696 -13.07 -12.52 42.60
N SER A 697 -13.33 -11.28 42.16
CA SER A 697 -12.74 -10.08 42.76
C SER A 697 -13.22 -9.79 44.18
N PHE A 698 -14.41 -10.29 44.56
CA PHE A 698 -14.97 -10.12 45.91
C PHE A 698 -14.41 -11.12 46.95
N GLY A 699 -13.35 -11.87 46.62
CA GLY A 699 -12.55 -12.58 47.62
C GLY A 699 -13.20 -13.83 48.20
N MET A 700 -14.17 -14.45 47.50
CA MET A 700 -14.64 -15.81 47.83
C MET A 700 -13.62 -16.88 47.38
N ASN A 701 -12.33 -16.62 47.58
CA ASN A 701 -11.25 -17.58 47.37
C ASN A 701 -11.03 -18.34 48.68
N ASP A 702 -11.85 -19.34 48.97
CA ASP A 702 -11.45 -20.38 49.93
C ASP A 702 -10.31 -21.19 49.27
N THR A 703 -9.08 -20.79 49.59
CA THR A 703 -7.81 -21.09 48.91
C THR A 703 -7.26 -22.53 49.00
N GLU A 704 -8.03 -23.57 49.31
CA GLU A 704 -7.42 -24.89 49.59
C GLU A 704 -7.58 -25.98 48.51
N THR A 705 -8.33 -25.77 47.43
CA THR A 705 -8.43 -26.76 46.35
C THR A 705 -8.06 -26.13 45.01
N GLY A 706 -6.86 -26.41 44.50
CA GLY A 706 -6.31 -25.92 43.23
C GLY A 706 -7.03 -26.38 41.96
N VAL A 707 -8.36 -26.28 41.93
CA VAL A 707 -9.25 -26.64 40.82
C VAL A 707 -9.96 -25.39 40.33
N VAL A 708 -9.20 -24.41 39.85
CA VAL A 708 -9.76 -23.15 39.32
C VAL A 708 -10.25 -23.31 37.87
N ASP A 709 -9.87 -24.40 37.18
CA ASP A 709 -10.22 -24.62 35.77
C ASP A 709 -11.59 -25.25 35.51
N SER A 710 -12.28 -25.82 36.50
CA SER A 710 -13.48 -26.63 36.25
C SER A 710 -14.81 -25.87 36.26
N CYS A 711 -14.83 -24.56 36.48
CA CYS A 711 -16.08 -23.80 36.67
C CYS A 711 -16.34 -22.75 35.57
N GLN A 712 -16.10 -23.13 34.31
CA GLN A 712 -16.45 -22.28 33.17
C GLN A 712 -17.94 -22.47 32.84
N ALA A 713 -18.72 -21.38 32.84
CA ALA A 713 -20.13 -21.42 32.47
C ALA A 713 -20.32 -22.02 31.06
N PRO A 714 -21.31 -22.91 30.82
CA PRO A 714 -21.49 -23.57 29.52
C PRO A 714 -21.56 -22.62 28.33
N ILE A 715 -22.24 -21.48 28.47
CA ILE A 715 -22.31 -20.46 27.40
C ILE A 715 -20.94 -19.84 27.06
N TYR A 716 -20.04 -19.73 28.03
CA TYR A 716 -18.69 -19.24 27.80
C TYR A 716 -17.88 -20.25 26.98
N LEU A 717 -18.04 -21.54 27.26
CA LEU A 717 -17.44 -22.62 26.47
C LEU A 717 -17.99 -22.62 25.03
N VAL A 718 -19.31 -22.48 24.85
CA VAL A 718 -19.93 -22.33 23.52
C VAL A 718 -19.26 -21.21 22.73
N TRP A 719 -19.14 -20.02 23.32
CA TRP A 719 -18.51 -18.89 22.64
C TRP A 719 -17.00 -19.05 22.45
N LYS A 720 -16.29 -19.71 23.37
CA LYS A 720 -14.86 -20.00 23.23
C LYS A 720 -14.58 -20.82 21.97
N TYR A 721 -15.36 -21.88 21.73
CA TYR A 721 -15.22 -22.68 20.51
C TYR A 721 -15.77 -21.96 19.28
N LEU A 722 -16.97 -21.40 19.37
CA LEU A 722 -17.62 -20.73 18.23
C LEU A 722 -16.83 -19.51 17.76
N GLY A 723 -16.33 -18.68 18.68
CA GLY A 723 -15.53 -17.51 18.37
C GLY A 723 -14.16 -17.85 17.75
N CYS A 724 -13.64 -19.05 18.01
CA CYS A 724 -12.43 -19.56 17.38
C CYS A 724 -12.71 -20.34 16.08
N CYS A 725 -13.96 -20.49 15.64
CA CYS A 725 -14.29 -21.23 14.43
C CYS A 725 -13.61 -20.62 13.19
N GLU A 726 -12.79 -21.42 12.51
CA GLU A 726 -12.05 -21.02 11.31
C GLU A 726 -12.98 -20.88 10.10
N GLY A 727 -12.83 -19.79 9.34
CA GLY A 727 -13.60 -19.52 8.12
C GLY A 727 -13.01 -20.14 6.85
N LEU A 728 -11.90 -20.88 6.97
CA LEU A 728 -11.10 -21.43 5.86
C LEU A 728 -10.58 -20.34 4.89
N CYS A 729 -10.66 -19.08 5.31
CA CYS A 729 -10.43 -17.89 4.50
C CYS A 729 -9.66 -16.81 5.28
N GLY A 730 -8.95 -17.21 6.35
CA GLY A 730 -7.99 -16.40 7.09
C GLY A 730 -8.51 -15.69 8.34
N SER A 731 -9.82 -15.75 8.62
CA SER A 731 -10.40 -15.09 9.81
C SER A 731 -11.27 -16.06 10.61
N ALA A 732 -11.16 -15.96 11.94
CA ALA A 732 -12.04 -16.66 12.86
C ALA A 732 -13.36 -15.90 13.06
N LEU A 733 -14.46 -16.63 13.25
CA LEU A 733 -15.81 -16.07 13.39
C LEU A 733 -15.91 -15.01 14.51
N GLY A 734 -15.20 -15.18 15.62
CA GLY A 734 -15.21 -14.24 16.74
C GLY A 734 -14.64 -12.87 16.39
N ILE A 735 -13.68 -12.81 15.46
CA ILE A 735 -13.13 -11.54 14.96
C ILE A 735 -14.19 -10.85 14.10
N THR A 736 -14.85 -11.59 13.21
CA THR A 736 -15.84 -11.02 12.29
C THR A 736 -17.13 -10.60 13.01
N VAL A 737 -17.55 -11.31 14.05
CA VAL A 737 -18.70 -10.92 14.90
C VAL A 737 -18.45 -9.60 15.61
N LYS A 738 -17.22 -9.35 16.08
CA LYS A 738 -16.84 -8.05 16.66
C LYS A 738 -16.87 -6.93 15.62
N GLY A 739 -16.56 -7.24 14.36
CA GLY A 739 -16.60 -6.31 13.24
C GLY A 739 -18.01 -5.85 12.85
N GLY A 740 -19.05 -6.61 13.21
CA GLY A 740 -20.43 -6.29 12.87
C GLY A 740 -21.21 -7.42 12.20
N PHE A 741 -22.43 -7.10 11.76
CA PHE A 741 -23.28 -8.06 11.06
C PHE A 741 -22.77 -8.33 9.65
N ASP A 742 -22.48 -7.28 8.88
CA ASP A 742 -22.03 -7.38 7.48
C ASP A 742 -20.71 -8.14 7.35
N THR A 743 -19.77 -7.95 8.29
CA THR A 743 -18.52 -8.71 8.37
C THR A 743 -18.76 -10.20 8.62
N THR A 744 -19.72 -10.54 9.48
CA THR A 744 -20.09 -11.94 9.74
C THR A 744 -20.79 -12.59 8.56
N VAL A 745 -21.66 -11.83 7.86
CA VAL A 745 -22.26 -12.29 6.60
C VAL A 745 -21.19 -12.47 5.52
N SER A 746 -20.19 -11.58 5.47
CA SER A 746 -19.04 -11.67 4.57
C SER A 746 -18.20 -12.92 4.82
N TRP A 747 -17.95 -13.21 6.10
CA TRP A 747 -17.24 -14.41 6.56
C TRP A 747 -17.93 -15.67 6.06
N LEU A 748 -19.24 -15.80 6.32
CA LEU A 748 -20.03 -16.96 5.91
C LEU A 748 -20.09 -17.10 4.38
N SER A 749 -20.29 -15.99 3.66
CA SER A 749 -20.31 -15.99 2.20
C SER A 749 -18.96 -16.42 1.61
N SER A 750 -17.86 -15.96 2.21
CA SER A 750 -16.49 -16.31 1.78
C SER A 750 -16.18 -17.78 2.05
N LEU A 751 -16.55 -18.28 3.22
CA LEU A 751 -16.44 -19.70 3.60
C LEU A 751 -17.17 -20.61 2.60
N LEU A 752 -18.39 -20.25 2.19
CA LEU A 752 -19.18 -21.00 1.20
C LEU A 752 -18.64 -20.90 -0.23
N THR A 753 -17.93 -19.81 -0.56
CA THR A 753 -17.42 -19.54 -1.92
C THR A 753 -16.03 -20.12 -2.13
N PHE A 754 -15.13 -19.93 -1.17
CA PHE A 754 -13.70 -20.25 -1.28
C PHE A 754 -13.25 -21.36 -0.34
N GLY A 755 -13.98 -21.66 0.74
CA GLY A 755 -13.56 -22.67 1.73
C GLY A 755 -13.33 -24.06 1.13
N GLY A 756 -14.05 -24.44 0.07
CA GLY A 756 -13.81 -25.69 -0.64
C GLY A 756 -12.43 -25.76 -1.31
N GLN A 757 -11.84 -24.63 -1.73
CA GLN A 757 -10.48 -24.62 -2.29
C GLN A 757 -9.43 -24.90 -1.21
N THR A 758 -9.68 -24.44 0.03
CA THR A 758 -8.84 -24.71 1.20
C THR A 758 -8.98 -26.17 1.66
N VAL A 759 -10.19 -26.74 1.61
CA VAL A 759 -10.40 -28.17 1.88
C VAL A 759 -9.64 -29.03 0.86
N VAL A 760 -9.74 -28.70 -0.43
CA VAL A 760 -8.98 -29.41 -1.49
C VAL A 760 -7.46 -29.31 -1.25
N GLU A 761 -6.95 -28.15 -0.85
CA GLU A 761 -5.53 -27.98 -0.48
C GLU A 761 -5.10 -28.94 0.63
N ALA A 762 -5.90 -29.04 1.69
CA ALA A 762 -5.62 -29.94 2.80
C ALA A 762 -5.67 -31.42 2.37
N MET A 763 -6.62 -31.79 1.50
CA MET A 763 -6.70 -33.13 0.92
C MET A 763 -5.44 -33.46 0.09
N GLU A 764 -4.97 -32.53 -0.74
CA GLU A 764 -3.74 -32.68 -1.53
C GLU A 764 -2.52 -32.88 -0.63
N HIS A 765 -2.42 -32.10 0.45
CA HIS A 765 -1.38 -32.25 1.47
C HIS A 765 -1.43 -33.60 2.19
N ARG A 766 -2.62 -34.09 2.54
CA ARG A 766 -2.83 -35.40 3.17
C ARG A 766 -2.31 -36.54 2.29
N HIS A 767 -2.49 -36.44 0.98
CA HIS A 767 -1.97 -37.40 0.01
C HIS A 767 -0.49 -37.20 -0.35
N LYS A 768 0.15 -36.13 0.14
CA LYS A 768 1.53 -35.73 -0.20
C LYS A 768 1.76 -35.60 -1.71
N TRP A 769 0.73 -35.18 -2.44
CA TRP A 769 0.86 -34.97 -3.88
C TRP A 769 1.73 -33.76 -4.16
N SER A 770 2.55 -33.86 -5.20
CA SER A 770 3.08 -32.66 -5.84
C SER A 770 1.95 -31.92 -6.57
N ASP A 771 2.15 -30.62 -6.86
CA ASP A 771 1.17 -29.84 -7.63
C ASP A 771 0.86 -30.49 -9.00
N GLU A 772 1.86 -31.14 -9.62
CA GLU A 772 1.70 -31.88 -10.88
C GLU A 772 0.83 -33.15 -10.71
N GLU A 773 1.02 -33.89 -9.62
CA GLU A 773 0.20 -35.07 -9.33
C GLU A 773 -1.23 -34.68 -8.99
N ALA A 774 -1.41 -33.62 -8.21
CA ALA A 774 -2.72 -33.10 -7.83
C ALA A 774 -3.58 -32.77 -9.05
N TYR A 775 -2.95 -32.25 -10.12
CA TYR A 775 -3.62 -31.94 -11.38
C TYR A 775 -4.22 -33.15 -12.12
N SER A 776 -3.65 -34.35 -11.95
CA SER A 776 -4.06 -35.54 -12.70
C SER A 776 -4.92 -36.53 -11.89
N LYS A 777 -4.96 -36.38 -10.57
CA LYS A 777 -5.50 -37.38 -9.64
C LYS A 777 -6.76 -36.93 -8.91
N PHE A 778 -7.54 -35.96 -9.41
CA PHE A 778 -8.79 -35.52 -8.76
C PHE A 778 -9.71 -36.69 -8.35
N HIS A 779 -9.91 -37.68 -9.23
CA HIS A 779 -10.74 -38.86 -8.94
C HIS A 779 -10.23 -39.73 -7.78
N GLN A 780 -9.00 -39.53 -7.32
CA GLN A 780 -8.37 -40.26 -6.22
C GLN A 780 -8.44 -39.52 -4.89
N LEU A 781 -8.94 -38.26 -4.86
CA LEU A 781 -9.07 -37.47 -3.62
C LEU A 781 -10.00 -38.14 -2.59
N GLY A 782 -10.91 -39.01 -3.03
CA GLY A 782 -11.81 -39.74 -2.15
C GLY A 782 -12.83 -38.83 -1.47
N GLN A 783 -13.15 -39.13 -0.21
CA GLN A 783 -14.05 -38.35 0.63
C GLN A 783 -13.24 -37.42 1.55
N THR A 784 -13.85 -36.29 1.90
CA THR A 784 -13.30 -35.37 2.89
C THR A 784 -13.23 -36.03 4.27
N GLU A 785 -12.17 -35.73 5.01
CA GLU A 785 -11.97 -36.08 6.41
C GLU A 785 -12.03 -34.83 7.29
N GLU A 786 -12.25 -34.99 8.59
CA GLU A 786 -12.27 -33.85 9.53
C GLU A 786 -10.95 -33.07 9.53
N SER A 787 -9.83 -33.75 9.29
CA SER A 787 -8.49 -33.15 9.16
C SER A 787 -8.34 -32.25 7.94
N ASP A 788 -9.14 -32.42 6.88
CA ASP A 788 -9.09 -31.56 5.70
C ASP A 788 -9.68 -30.16 5.96
N PHE A 789 -10.37 -29.97 7.09
CA PHE A 789 -10.87 -28.68 7.54
C PHE A 789 -9.88 -27.96 8.48
N ASP A 790 -8.76 -28.59 8.81
CA ASP A 790 -7.76 -28.07 9.74
C ASP A 790 -6.68 -27.26 9.03
N CYS A 791 -6.73 -25.94 9.20
CA CYS A 791 -5.78 -25.00 8.61
C CYS A 791 -4.65 -24.60 9.60
N ARG A 792 -4.55 -25.25 10.76
CA ARG A 792 -3.53 -24.90 11.75
C ARG A 792 -2.13 -25.31 11.27
N PRO A 793 -1.09 -24.51 11.57
CA PRO A 793 0.27 -24.86 11.18
C PRO A 793 0.75 -26.12 11.91
N PRO A 794 1.64 -26.94 11.32
CA PRO A 794 2.21 -28.09 12.02
C PRO A 794 2.89 -27.68 13.34
N GLY A 795 2.58 -28.39 14.43
CA GLY A 795 3.13 -28.11 15.76
C GLY A 795 2.43 -26.99 16.53
N TYR A 796 1.26 -26.53 16.05
CA TYR A 796 0.45 -25.51 16.73
C TYR A 796 0.14 -25.87 18.20
N GLU A 797 0.09 -27.16 18.54
CA GLU A 797 -0.18 -27.64 19.90
C GLU A 797 0.85 -27.15 20.92
N THR A 798 2.08 -26.90 20.47
CA THR A 798 3.15 -26.34 21.32
C THR A 798 3.06 -24.82 21.47
N GLN A 799 2.35 -24.16 20.56
CA GLN A 799 2.13 -22.71 20.53
C GLN A 799 0.82 -22.33 21.23
N GLU A 800 -0.14 -23.26 21.29
CA GLU A 800 -1.39 -23.06 22.01
C GLU A 800 -1.12 -22.82 23.50
N SER A 801 -1.66 -21.71 23.99
CA SER A 801 -1.63 -21.31 25.38
C SER A 801 -2.94 -20.60 25.72
N GLU A 802 -3.12 -20.19 26.97
CA GLU A 802 -4.28 -19.39 27.36
C GLU A 802 -4.38 -18.05 26.61
N THR A 803 -3.23 -17.51 26.19
CA THR A 803 -3.14 -16.22 25.48
C THR A 803 -3.11 -16.37 23.96
N VAL A 804 -2.64 -17.51 23.46
CA VAL A 804 -2.52 -17.80 22.02
C VAL A 804 -3.42 -18.97 21.68
N VAL A 805 -4.55 -18.68 21.02
CA VAL A 805 -5.50 -19.69 20.56
C VAL A 805 -5.54 -19.68 19.05
N HIS A 806 -5.16 -20.80 18.44
CA HIS A 806 -5.31 -20.97 17.00
C HIS A 806 -6.78 -21.18 16.62
N PRO A 807 -7.21 -20.71 15.44
CA PRO A 807 -8.54 -21.01 14.93
C PRO A 807 -8.82 -22.52 14.91
N LYS A 808 -10.01 -22.92 15.32
CA LYS A 808 -10.44 -24.31 15.44
C LYS A 808 -11.23 -24.72 14.18
N PRO A 809 -10.99 -25.94 13.63
CA PRO A 809 -11.69 -26.40 12.46
C PRO A 809 -13.18 -26.65 12.73
N ILE A 810 -14.02 -26.48 11.70
CA ILE A 810 -15.49 -26.58 11.81
C ILE A 810 -15.95 -27.90 12.46
N PRO A 811 -15.41 -29.09 12.11
CA PRO A 811 -15.80 -30.34 12.77
C PRO A 811 -15.51 -30.37 14.28
N GLU A 812 -14.37 -29.83 14.72
CA GLU A 812 -14.00 -29.73 16.14
C GLU A 812 -14.99 -28.82 16.88
N VAL A 813 -15.33 -27.67 16.30
CA VAL A 813 -16.32 -26.73 16.84
C VAL A 813 -17.69 -27.39 16.95
N LEU A 814 -18.19 -28.04 15.89
CA LEU A 814 -19.48 -28.72 15.89
C LEU A 814 -19.58 -29.79 16.98
N LYS A 815 -18.54 -30.63 17.12
CA LYS A 815 -18.46 -31.67 18.15
C LYS A 815 -18.46 -31.08 19.55
N ALA A 816 -17.70 -30.00 19.78
CA ALA A 816 -17.65 -29.31 21.06
C ALA A 816 -19.01 -28.69 21.42
N LEU A 817 -19.65 -27.99 20.47
CA LEU A 817 -20.94 -27.34 20.70
C LEU A 817 -22.04 -28.35 21.04
N LYS A 818 -22.16 -29.44 20.28
CA LYS A 818 -23.15 -30.50 20.57
C LYS A 818 -22.93 -31.13 21.94
N LYS A 819 -21.68 -31.46 22.26
CA LYS A 819 -21.32 -32.02 23.57
C LYS A 819 -21.68 -31.08 24.71
N ILE A 820 -21.40 -29.77 24.59
CA ILE A 820 -21.72 -28.80 25.64
C ILE A 820 -23.24 -28.73 25.90
N ILE A 821 -24.06 -28.83 24.84
CA ILE A 821 -25.53 -28.86 24.96
C ILE A 821 -26.00 -30.16 25.63
N GLU A 822 -25.46 -31.30 25.20
CA GLU A 822 -25.80 -32.62 25.74
C GLU A 822 -25.41 -32.76 27.22
N ASP A 823 -24.25 -32.25 27.61
CA ASP A 823 -23.73 -32.33 28.97
C ASP A 823 -24.45 -31.34 29.94
N ASN A 824 -25.11 -30.30 29.43
CA ASN A 824 -25.71 -29.22 30.23
C ASN A 824 -27.19 -28.95 29.91
N PRO A 825 -28.09 -29.97 29.93
CA PRO A 825 -29.49 -29.80 29.52
C PRO A 825 -30.29 -28.87 30.45
N ASN A 826 -29.82 -28.69 31.69
CA ASN A 826 -30.51 -27.91 32.73
C ASN A 826 -29.92 -26.50 32.92
N ASP A 827 -28.92 -26.08 32.14
CA ASP A 827 -28.33 -24.74 32.27
C ASP A 827 -29.30 -23.67 31.74
N GLU A 828 -29.77 -22.78 32.63
CA GLU A 828 -30.79 -21.78 32.32
C GLU A 828 -30.33 -20.79 31.23
N LEU A 829 -29.05 -20.36 31.30
CA LEU A 829 -28.50 -19.38 30.38
C LEU A 829 -28.30 -19.97 28.99
N LEU A 830 -27.80 -21.20 28.90
CA LEU A 830 -27.69 -21.95 27.64
C LEU A 830 -29.08 -22.22 27.03
N ASN A 831 -30.06 -22.61 27.85
CA ASN A 831 -31.43 -22.81 27.40
C ASN A 831 -32.06 -21.53 26.83
N SER A 832 -31.72 -20.36 27.38
CA SER A 832 -32.18 -19.05 26.89
C SER A 832 -31.68 -18.66 25.49
N VAL A 833 -30.65 -19.36 24.97
CA VAL A 833 -30.11 -19.21 23.61
C VAL A 833 -30.09 -20.52 22.82
N SER A 834 -30.89 -21.51 23.23
CA SER A 834 -30.93 -22.82 22.58
C SER A 834 -31.28 -22.73 21.09
N HIS A 835 -32.19 -21.83 20.72
CA HIS A 835 -32.53 -21.56 19.33
C HIS A 835 -31.33 -21.04 18.52
N GLU A 836 -30.64 -20.01 19.01
CA GLU A 836 -29.47 -19.46 18.34
C GLU A 836 -28.35 -20.49 18.17
N VAL A 837 -28.05 -21.24 19.22
CA VAL A 837 -26.99 -22.25 19.17
C VAL A 837 -27.37 -23.35 18.18
N THR A 838 -28.63 -23.80 18.18
CA THR A 838 -29.14 -24.79 17.23
C THR A 838 -29.06 -24.30 15.79
N PHE A 839 -29.46 -23.04 15.53
CA PHE A 839 -29.37 -22.44 14.20
C PHE A 839 -27.92 -22.33 13.71
N VAL A 840 -27.00 -21.91 14.58
CA VAL A 840 -25.56 -21.83 14.27
C VAL A 840 -24.98 -23.21 13.97
N ILE A 841 -25.31 -24.23 14.78
CA ILE A 841 -24.91 -25.62 14.52
C ILE A 841 -25.43 -26.07 13.16
N GLY A 842 -26.72 -25.90 12.87
CA GLY A 842 -27.31 -26.30 11.59
C GLY A 842 -26.65 -25.58 10.39
N THR A 843 -26.32 -24.30 10.53
CA THR A 843 -25.61 -23.55 9.48
C THR A 843 -24.19 -24.08 9.25
N LEU A 844 -23.46 -24.43 10.32
CA LEU A 844 -22.12 -25.02 10.20
C LEU A 844 -22.17 -26.44 9.62
N GLU A 845 -23.21 -27.23 9.94
CA GLU A 845 -23.46 -28.53 9.31
C GLU A 845 -23.78 -28.41 7.83
N TYR A 846 -24.58 -27.41 7.44
CA TYR A 846 -24.83 -27.06 6.05
C TYR A 846 -23.54 -26.74 5.30
N VAL A 847 -22.67 -25.90 5.89
CA VAL A 847 -21.36 -25.58 5.32
C VAL A 847 -20.53 -26.85 5.12
N MET A 848 -20.36 -27.67 6.17
CA MET A 848 -19.56 -28.89 6.10
C MET A 848 -20.10 -29.87 5.06
N SER A 849 -21.42 -30.04 4.99
CA SER A 849 -22.09 -30.90 4.01
C SER A 849 -21.86 -30.41 2.58
N ARG A 850 -22.03 -29.10 2.33
CA ARG A 850 -21.82 -28.49 1.01
C ARG A 850 -20.37 -28.61 0.55
N LEU A 851 -19.41 -28.26 1.42
CA LEU A 851 -17.97 -28.29 1.11
C LEU A 851 -17.45 -29.71 0.90
N SER A 852 -18.09 -30.72 1.49
CA SER A 852 -17.75 -32.13 1.33
C SER A 852 -18.34 -32.79 0.08
N THR A 853 -19.19 -32.08 -0.68
CA THR A 853 -19.83 -32.71 -1.84
C THR A 853 -18.88 -32.82 -3.03
N PRO A 854 -18.91 -33.95 -3.78
CA PRO A 854 -18.05 -34.14 -4.95
C PRO A 854 -18.14 -33.01 -5.97
N THR A 855 -19.33 -32.44 -6.18
CA THR A 855 -19.55 -31.32 -7.10
C THR A 855 -18.86 -30.04 -6.66
N THR A 856 -18.88 -29.74 -5.36
CA THR A 856 -18.22 -28.56 -4.80
C THR A 856 -16.71 -28.75 -4.81
N LEU A 857 -16.22 -29.93 -4.40
CA LEU A 857 -14.80 -30.28 -4.43
C LEU A 857 -14.23 -30.24 -5.84
N GLU A 858 -14.95 -30.76 -6.84
CA GLU A 858 -14.52 -30.70 -8.24
C GLU A 858 -14.43 -29.25 -8.74
N ALA A 859 -15.44 -28.43 -8.45
CA ALA A 859 -15.42 -27.02 -8.81
C ALA A 859 -14.28 -26.26 -8.10
N SER A 860 -14.07 -26.51 -6.81
CA SER A 860 -13.00 -25.91 -6.02
C SER A 860 -11.62 -26.34 -6.49
N TRP A 861 -11.43 -27.63 -6.79
CA TRP A 861 -10.19 -28.16 -7.33
C TRP A 861 -9.88 -27.56 -8.70
N LYS A 862 -10.89 -27.51 -9.58
CA LYS A 862 -10.77 -26.83 -10.88
C LYS A 862 -10.29 -25.40 -10.68
N SER A 863 -11.00 -24.60 -9.88
CA SER A 863 -10.66 -23.19 -9.62
C SER A 863 -9.25 -23.01 -9.05
N ARG A 864 -8.85 -23.85 -8.09
CA ARG A 864 -7.52 -23.84 -7.47
C ARG A 864 -6.40 -24.08 -8.49
N HIS A 865 -6.60 -25.03 -9.41
CA HIS A 865 -5.61 -25.42 -10.42
C HIS A 865 -5.73 -24.67 -11.75
N LEU A 866 -6.56 -23.62 -11.80
CA LEU A 866 -6.76 -22.78 -12.99
C LEU A 866 -7.04 -23.59 -14.27
N ASN A 867 -7.78 -24.70 -14.16
CA ASN A 867 -8.01 -25.60 -15.28
C ASN A 867 -8.79 -24.92 -16.43
N ALA A 868 -8.19 -24.82 -17.61
CA ALA A 868 -8.69 -24.04 -18.75
C ALA A 868 -10.07 -24.47 -19.29
N ASN A 869 -10.54 -25.68 -18.97
CA ASN A 869 -11.78 -26.24 -19.51
C ASN A 869 -13.08 -25.64 -18.94
N GLY A 870 -13.00 -24.62 -18.08
CA GLY A 870 -14.17 -23.97 -17.49
C GLY A 870 -14.01 -22.46 -17.34
N LEU A 871 -15.12 -21.73 -17.51
CA LEU A 871 -15.22 -20.33 -17.09
C LEU A 871 -15.15 -20.28 -15.55
N MET A 872 -13.94 -20.18 -15.00
CA MET A 872 -13.71 -19.98 -13.58
C MET A 872 -14.11 -18.54 -13.22
N ALA A 873 -15.36 -18.34 -12.87
CA ALA A 873 -15.83 -17.01 -12.49
C ALA A 873 -15.07 -16.51 -11.25
N GLU A 874 -14.87 -17.37 -10.26
CA GLU A 874 -14.32 -17.00 -8.94
C GLU A 874 -12.80 -16.90 -8.88
N GLY A 875 -12.08 -17.64 -9.75
CA GLY A 875 -10.63 -17.75 -9.72
C GLY A 875 -10.07 -18.62 -8.59
N SER A 876 -8.74 -18.77 -8.57
CA SER A 876 -7.99 -19.42 -7.51
C SER A 876 -7.81 -18.49 -6.32
N PHE A 877 -8.21 -18.93 -5.13
CA PHE A 877 -8.06 -18.17 -3.90
C PHE A 877 -6.73 -18.47 -3.23
N MET A 878 -5.96 -17.42 -2.92
CA MET A 878 -4.73 -17.50 -2.15
C MET A 878 -4.94 -16.75 -0.83
N ASN A 879 -5.00 -17.51 0.27
CA ASN A 879 -5.09 -16.95 1.60
C ASN A 879 -3.71 -16.45 2.04
N LEU A 880 -3.59 -15.15 2.29
CA LEU A 880 -2.33 -14.51 2.68
C LEU A 880 -2.28 -14.28 4.19
N HIS A 881 -1.07 -14.27 4.73
CA HIS A 881 -0.78 -14.03 6.14
C HIS A 881 0.37 -13.03 6.36
N CYS A 882 0.84 -12.38 5.29
CA CYS A 882 2.01 -11.50 5.33
C CYS A 882 1.72 -10.11 5.92
N GLY A 883 0.47 -9.68 6.01
CA GLY A 883 0.06 -8.32 6.35
C GLY A 883 0.01 -7.38 5.13
N HIS A 884 -0.46 -6.16 5.36
CA HIS A 884 -0.55 -5.13 4.32
C HIS A 884 0.84 -4.61 3.92
N ASN A 885 1.08 -4.40 2.61
CA ASN A 885 2.34 -3.95 2.00
C ASN A 885 3.59 -4.80 2.26
N ASN A 886 3.46 -5.92 2.96
CA ASN A 886 4.56 -6.87 3.11
C ASN A 886 4.64 -7.79 1.90
N PRO A 887 5.86 -8.25 1.52
CA PRO A 887 5.99 -9.28 0.51
C PRO A 887 5.33 -10.58 1.01
N PHE A 888 4.84 -11.38 0.07
CA PHE A 888 4.29 -12.70 0.36
C PHE A 888 5.25 -13.53 1.20
N SER A 889 4.74 -14.34 2.12
CA SER A 889 5.55 -15.29 2.88
C SER A 889 6.25 -16.28 1.94
N ASP A 890 7.29 -16.98 2.40
CA ASP A 890 7.98 -17.99 1.59
C ASP A 890 7.04 -19.06 1.05
N GLY A 891 6.04 -19.48 1.84
CA GLY A 891 5.03 -20.45 1.42
C GLY A 891 4.12 -19.89 0.32
N GLU A 892 3.64 -18.67 0.49
CA GLU A 892 2.80 -17.96 -0.49
C GLU A 892 3.56 -17.73 -1.82
N ARG A 893 4.83 -17.32 -1.76
CA ARG A 893 5.69 -17.16 -2.96
C ARG A 893 5.93 -18.47 -3.68
N LYS A 894 6.20 -19.56 -2.94
CA LYS A 894 6.36 -20.91 -3.51
C LYS A 894 5.09 -21.35 -4.21
N ARG A 895 3.93 -21.14 -3.59
CA ARG A 895 2.62 -21.46 -4.19
C ARG A 895 2.36 -20.65 -5.45
N LEU A 896 2.59 -19.33 -5.42
CA LEU A 896 2.45 -18.49 -6.62
C LEU A 896 3.40 -18.95 -7.73
N LYS A 897 4.66 -19.25 -7.39
CA LYS A 897 5.66 -19.77 -8.31
C LYS A 897 5.21 -21.08 -8.96
N ALA A 898 4.63 -22.01 -8.20
CA ALA A 898 4.11 -23.27 -8.76
C ALA A 898 3.02 -23.02 -9.80
N VAL A 899 2.06 -22.13 -9.50
CA VAL A 899 0.99 -21.75 -10.44
C VAL A 899 1.56 -21.10 -11.71
N LEU A 900 2.54 -20.20 -11.56
CA LEU A 900 3.21 -19.57 -12.69
C LEU A 900 3.93 -20.59 -13.57
N LEU A 901 4.66 -21.53 -12.96
CA LEU A 901 5.37 -22.58 -13.70
C LEU A 901 4.39 -23.48 -14.46
N GLN A 902 3.28 -23.86 -13.84
CA GLN A 902 2.23 -24.66 -14.48
C GLN A 902 1.68 -23.97 -15.74
N LEU A 903 1.37 -22.67 -15.67
CA LEU A 903 0.87 -21.91 -16.81
C LEU A 903 1.92 -21.76 -17.92
N THR A 904 3.21 -21.73 -17.57
CA THR A 904 4.30 -21.61 -18.56
C THR A 904 4.66 -22.89 -19.29
N GLN A 905 4.29 -24.05 -18.74
CA GLN A 905 4.56 -25.37 -19.35
C GLN A 905 3.51 -25.75 -20.40
N ILE A 906 2.33 -25.12 -20.38
CA ILE A 906 1.26 -25.37 -21.35
C ILE A 906 1.68 -24.73 -22.68
N PRO A 907 1.93 -25.52 -23.75
CA PRO A 907 2.26 -24.95 -25.05
C PRO A 907 1.06 -24.11 -25.55
N PRO A 908 1.30 -22.91 -26.13
CA PRO A 908 0.23 -21.98 -26.51
C PRO A 908 -0.79 -22.54 -27.52
N THR A 909 -0.50 -23.68 -28.15
CA THR A 909 -1.38 -24.34 -29.12
C THR A 909 -2.43 -25.29 -28.52
N SER A 910 -2.42 -25.58 -27.21
CA SER A 910 -3.32 -26.57 -26.60
C SER A 910 -4.54 -26.00 -25.86
N VAL A 911 -4.79 -24.69 -25.93
CA VAL A 911 -5.86 -24.00 -25.16
C VAL A 911 -7.02 -23.51 -26.05
N ALA A 912 -7.01 -23.85 -27.35
CA ALA A 912 -8.06 -23.48 -28.31
C ALA A 912 -9.15 -24.55 -28.45
#